data_AF-A0A6A6TB99-F1
#
_entry.id   AF-A0A6A6TB99-F1
#
_cell.length_a   1.000
_cell.length_b   1.000
_cell.length_c   1.000
_cell.angle_alpha   90.00
_cell.angle_beta   90.00
_cell.angle_gamma   90.00
#
_symmetry.space_group_name_H-M   'P 1'
#
loop_
_entity.id
_entity.type
_entity.pdbx_description
1 polymer ?
#
loop_
_entity_poly.entity_id
_entity_poly.type
_entity_poly.pdbx_seq_one_letter_code
_entity_poly.pdbx_strand_id
1 'polypeptide(L)'
;MPDYKTLFGSCNMTLSKAPTSTGPSATTFLEQKTDSKALTLCHGALRNVSFNRQKSALDVDAPSIKLQDSMSAQAVAVGSNTLDALLAYLRVEYSQAADKNDKIKKALSKLVNIVRRGESLDAQTRAEDEIALNDWMKTKAGDRWVVSNVDVPGSATAQNGKPNGDDLDSLRQLNELQARFSCCNLAKQGLYRDLFACWWNVAESRRTNSQVNIPSAVKDLLNSTLQQLEKLDKLSEGLMKVIDAGKKKLSSLQLQKASLEPFGVHQDPIVLFAGVPSGWPRNFSEPVRVRLSTQMPPVMNGDAFATRLEVAGLQRWDTKLAENFGNASPFVLPALQECLDQSMNQPPSQAPSSEKTSAYIEEENFAGKQGWFPLFMEWEVEYYHIDWKHWVFVQDANDDWCYKINDGINLVALQRSPDVRKLSGRTMITPQASSILKTRLGQLFSRSKEETDNSLLEKTINLGFFSAPLTGIRDHLLTQLGSAHTNPSEGDPISRALGLSAEQVSRACSTSNLLPYGDTVRLDPTYSRLSPFKPVTHGQIRFTKLTIVDKFGQLVNAIEPDAPADSPTANLYPCVSFRLACNPLPNPTSDKRKIPRPITAIQANKAEGLCQFVQIPPRINQASRLNGGFVIPDGKQYRLCSTWENPIWGWVLANYADKSLQVFNANGQFIREVYVQSQETENTSTTMNALSQGPSSDRLDLLLNRLQRNAYARGFFSMLAQASDAIDSNTSEYSGFLPAAFGEPFCLADIGCSIELASPPQRNESRQFPRPPELSLLDYSFSVGLGNADARFDGLVGHFPVKADMNQIYTSFGETSSGSPVIHEQKTLEIKPHYVSSLDEEFAASHNSKLQVRSVIVDPFRPLHLYTGNVFPMKELRLPKWSVDNTMKEMHAMFRTGPLLVPVLPKKSALVHTEAIGVAPVQVPGDGPAQIPLSGLDDWEWMQPRASVDVRTGTTELTVDKLPIATAPTQLDLGKRETHLVEGHVFMRKSFAKAGTTTS
;
A
#
# COMPACT_ATOMS: atom_id res chain seq x y z
N MET A 1 28.11 -2.13 34.60
CA MET A 1 26.96 -1.23 34.84
C MET A 1 27.12 0.00 33.95
N PRO A 2 26.08 0.40 33.19
CA PRO A 2 26.11 1.64 32.40
C PRO A 2 26.29 2.87 33.30
N ASP A 3 26.66 4.02 32.77
CA ASP A 3 26.58 5.29 33.53
C ASP A 3 25.12 5.78 33.62
N TYR A 4 24.84 6.71 34.54
CA TYR A 4 23.49 7.25 34.73
C TYR A 4 22.99 8.00 33.49
N LYS A 5 23.89 8.59 32.69
CA LYS A 5 23.56 9.20 31.40
C LYS A 5 22.96 8.19 30.41
N THR A 6 23.60 7.04 30.26
CA THR A 6 23.14 5.95 29.38
C THR A 6 21.86 5.33 29.92
N LEU A 7 21.76 5.14 31.24
CA LEU A 7 20.56 4.61 31.88
C LEU A 7 19.36 5.55 31.68
N PHE A 8 19.50 6.84 31.98
CA PHE A 8 18.43 7.83 31.80
C PHE A 8 18.05 7.96 30.32
N GLY A 9 19.04 7.94 29.42
CA GLY A 9 18.80 7.89 27.98
C GLY A 9 17.96 6.68 27.56
N SER A 10 18.25 5.49 28.11
CA SER A 10 17.47 4.27 27.84
C SER A 10 16.03 4.31 28.38
N CYS A 11 15.78 5.12 29.41
CA CYS A 11 14.45 5.32 30.00
C CYS A 11 13.73 6.57 29.47
N ASN A 12 14.29 7.25 28.46
CA ASN A 12 13.80 8.54 27.94
C ASN A 12 13.60 9.60 29.06
N MET A 13 14.59 9.72 29.95
CA MET A 13 14.59 10.67 31.07
C MET A 13 15.71 11.70 30.92
N THR A 14 15.48 12.93 31.39
CA THR A 14 16.50 13.99 31.46
C THR A 14 16.53 14.64 32.82
N LEU A 15 17.72 14.92 33.34
CA LEU A 15 17.86 15.56 34.65
C LEU A 15 17.59 17.06 34.57
N SER A 16 16.77 17.59 35.48
CA SER A 16 16.46 19.01 35.58
C SER A 16 17.72 19.86 35.79
N LYS A 17 17.79 21.02 35.14
CA LYS A 17 18.87 22.02 35.27
C LYS A 17 18.80 22.83 36.57
N ALA A 18 17.88 22.50 37.48
CA ALA A 18 17.73 23.19 38.75
C ALA A 18 19.01 23.11 39.62
N PRO A 19 19.38 24.18 40.33
CA PRO A 19 20.57 24.20 41.18
C PRO A 19 20.43 23.19 42.33
N THR A 20 21.49 22.41 42.58
CA THR A 20 21.56 21.49 43.73
C THR A 20 21.83 22.28 45.01
N SER A 21 21.14 21.93 46.10
CA SER A 21 21.38 22.59 47.40
C SER A 21 22.59 22.03 48.14
N THR A 22 22.87 20.74 47.97
CA THR A 22 24.02 19.99 48.50
C THR A 22 24.30 18.79 47.57
N GLY A 23 25.55 18.33 47.42
CA GLY A 23 25.88 17.13 46.62
C GLY A 23 26.44 17.39 45.20
N PRO A 24 26.78 16.33 44.44
CA PRO A 24 27.46 16.43 43.15
C PRO A 24 26.62 17.19 42.12
N SER A 25 27.28 17.91 41.22
CA SER A 25 26.59 18.61 40.12
C SER A 25 25.82 17.61 39.24
N ALA A 26 24.76 18.08 38.58
CA ALA A 26 23.98 17.28 37.64
C ALA A 26 24.85 16.56 36.60
N THR A 27 25.88 17.23 36.09
CA THR A 27 26.86 16.69 35.15
C THR A 27 27.69 15.57 35.77
N THR A 28 28.19 15.79 36.99
CA THR A 28 28.97 14.80 37.74
C THR A 28 28.14 13.54 38.06
N PHE A 29 26.87 13.68 38.39
CA PHE A 29 25.98 12.54 38.65
C PHE A 29 25.74 11.69 37.39
N LEU A 30 25.52 12.34 36.24
CA LEU A 30 25.26 11.64 34.97
C LEU A 30 26.47 10.80 34.50
N GLU A 31 27.69 11.23 34.82
CA GLU A 31 28.94 10.53 34.47
C GLU A 31 29.29 9.37 35.43
N GLN A 32 28.61 9.25 36.57
CA GLN A 32 28.84 8.16 37.52
C GLN A 32 28.30 6.82 37.01
N LYS A 33 28.98 5.72 37.38
CA LYS A 33 28.54 4.35 37.11
C LYS A 33 27.32 3.99 37.96
N THR A 34 26.36 3.29 37.37
CA THR A 34 25.16 2.82 38.07
C THR A 34 25.49 1.70 39.06
N ASP A 35 24.74 1.64 40.16
CA ASP A 35 24.83 0.57 41.17
C ASP A 35 23.55 -0.27 41.13
N SER A 36 23.70 -1.60 41.04
CA SER A 36 22.61 -2.57 41.16
C SER A 36 21.81 -2.49 42.46
N LYS A 37 22.38 -1.86 43.51
CA LYS A 37 21.73 -1.65 44.81
C LYS A 37 21.08 -0.27 44.94
N ALA A 38 21.17 0.59 43.93
CA ALA A 38 20.57 1.91 43.97
C ALA A 38 19.04 1.81 44.01
N LEU A 39 18.44 2.33 45.08
CA LEU A 39 16.99 2.43 45.21
C LEU A 39 16.52 3.71 44.53
N THR A 40 15.60 3.57 43.57
CA THR A 40 14.97 4.71 42.90
C THR A 40 13.56 4.90 43.43
N LEU A 41 13.25 6.12 43.89
CA LEU A 41 11.90 6.52 44.27
C LEU A 41 11.35 7.45 43.18
N CYS A 42 10.38 6.97 42.41
CA CYS A 42 9.65 7.80 41.46
C CYS A 42 8.43 8.41 42.15
N HIS A 43 8.28 9.74 42.09
CA HIS A 43 7.12 10.44 42.64
C HIS A 43 6.55 11.41 41.60
N GLY A 44 5.27 11.74 41.73
CA GLY A 44 4.57 12.75 40.94
C GLY A 44 3.36 13.25 41.72
N ALA A 45 2.95 14.49 41.48
CA ALA A 45 1.84 15.13 42.20
C ALA A 45 0.76 15.55 41.21
N LEU A 46 -0.51 15.50 41.61
CA LEU A 46 -1.60 16.12 40.88
C LEU A 46 -2.16 17.25 41.75
N ARG A 47 -2.17 18.47 41.23
CA ARG A 47 -2.54 19.70 41.93
C ARG A 47 -3.87 20.21 41.43
N ASN A 48 -4.61 20.86 42.33
CA ASN A 48 -5.88 21.55 42.03
C ASN A 48 -6.89 20.66 41.27
N VAL A 49 -6.91 19.35 41.55
CA VAL A 49 -7.92 18.43 41.01
C VAL A 49 -9.21 18.61 41.80
N SER A 50 -10.30 18.94 41.12
CA SER A 50 -11.63 18.97 41.72
C SER A 50 -12.20 17.55 41.75
N PHE A 51 -11.94 16.83 42.84
CA PHE A 51 -12.44 15.48 43.05
C PHE A 51 -13.38 15.43 44.26
N ASN A 52 -14.63 15.02 44.04
CA ASN A 52 -15.58 14.76 45.12
C ASN A 52 -16.30 13.45 44.87
N ARG A 53 -16.05 12.45 45.72
CA ARG A 53 -16.66 11.11 45.61
C ARG A 53 -18.16 11.09 45.94
N GLN A 54 -18.65 12.06 46.70
CA GLN A 54 -20.02 12.08 47.25
C GLN A 54 -20.98 13.04 46.52
N LYS A 55 -20.48 14.04 45.79
CA LYS A 55 -21.32 14.94 44.97
C LYS A 55 -21.70 14.26 43.65
N SER A 56 -22.98 14.34 43.30
CA SER A 56 -23.49 13.94 41.98
C SER A 56 -22.72 14.67 40.86
N ALA A 57 -22.44 13.97 39.78
CA ALA A 57 -21.67 14.45 38.63
C ALA A 57 -22.27 15.68 37.90
N LEU A 58 -23.48 16.11 38.25
CA LEU A 58 -24.28 17.08 37.49
C LEU A 58 -23.71 18.53 37.45
N ASP A 59 -22.86 18.93 38.39
CA ASP A 59 -22.31 20.31 38.45
C ASP A 59 -20.80 20.41 38.14
N VAL A 60 -20.17 19.32 37.70
CA VAL A 60 -18.72 19.29 37.46
C VAL A 60 -18.42 19.40 35.96
N ASP A 61 -17.74 20.47 35.54
CA ASP A 61 -17.21 20.58 34.18
C ASP A 61 -16.08 19.57 33.96
N ALA A 62 -16.42 18.39 33.43
CA ALA A 62 -15.47 17.31 33.15
C ALA A 62 -15.50 16.89 31.67
N PRO A 63 -14.32 16.70 31.04
CA PRO A 63 -14.19 16.09 29.71
C PRO A 63 -14.95 14.77 29.54
N SER A 64 -14.96 13.91 30.56
CA SER A 64 -15.68 12.63 30.57
C SER A 64 -17.19 12.78 30.45
N ILE A 65 -17.78 13.73 31.19
CA ILE A 65 -19.22 14.02 31.17
C ILE A 65 -19.62 14.56 29.81
N LYS A 66 -18.85 15.53 29.27
CA LYS A 66 -19.07 16.05 27.91
C LYS A 66 -19.02 14.94 26.86
N LEU A 67 -18.07 14.02 27.00
CA LEU A 67 -17.96 12.89 26.09
C LEU A 67 -19.18 11.96 26.22
N GLN A 68 -19.61 11.65 27.44
CA GLN A 68 -20.79 10.83 27.72
C GLN A 68 -22.06 11.44 27.10
N ASP A 69 -22.29 12.74 27.28
CA ASP A 69 -23.43 13.45 26.71
C ASP A 69 -23.40 13.41 25.16
N SER A 70 -22.21 13.54 24.59
CA SER A 70 -21.98 13.54 23.14
C SER A 70 -22.11 12.15 22.49
N MET A 71 -22.08 11.04 23.26
CA MET A 71 -22.26 9.69 22.71
C MET A 71 -23.61 9.51 22.02
N SER A 72 -24.64 10.21 22.51
CA SER A 72 -25.97 10.23 21.89
C SER A 72 -26.02 10.98 20.55
N ALA A 73 -25.02 11.80 20.24
CA ALA A 73 -24.93 12.67 19.05
C ALA A 73 -23.88 12.19 18.03
N GLN A 74 -23.58 10.90 17.96
CA GLN A 74 -22.61 10.30 17.01
C GLN A 74 -21.16 10.80 17.15
N ALA A 75 -20.69 11.04 18.38
CA ALA A 75 -19.30 11.42 18.67
C ALA A 75 -18.25 10.33 18.37
N VAL A 76 -18.68 9.13 17.95
CA VAL A 76 -17.82 7.99 17.63
C VAL A 76 -17.73 7.81 16.12
N ALA A 77 -16.51 7.71 15.59
CA ALA A 77 -16.26 7.41 14.18
C ALA A 77 -15.38 6.17 14.01
N VAL A 78 -15.59 5.43 12.93
CA VAL A 78 -14.83 4.22 12.60
C VAL A 78 -14.25 4.33 11.20
N GLY A 79 -12.93 4.12 11.10
CA GLY A 79 -12.20 4.15 9.84
C GLY A 79 -11.12 3.08 9.76
N SER A 80 -10.53 2.92 8.59
CA SER A 80 -9.38 2.02 8.36
C SER A 80 -8.11 2.51 9.06
N ASN A 81 -7.97 3.83 9.20
CA ASN A 81 -6.89 4.48 9.93
C ASN A 81 -7.41 5.77 10.62
N THR A 82 -6.58 6.42 11.44
CA THR A 82 -7.01 7.61 12.21
C THR A 82 -7.44 8.78 11.31
N LEU A 83 -6.77 8.99 10.18
CA LEU A 83 -7.13 10.07 9.25
C LEU A 83 -8.48 9.77 8.57
N ASP A 84 -8.68 8.51 8.15
CA ASP A 84 -9.92 8.04 7.55
C ASP A 84 -11.12 8.12 8.52
N ALA A 85 -10.92 7.74 9.79
CA ALA A 85 -11.93 7.88 10.83
C ALA A 85 -12.28 9.36 11.10
N LEU A 86 -11.27 10.23 11.11
CA LEU A 86 -11.48 11.68 11.25
C LEU A 86 -12.27 12.23 10.06
N LEU A 87 -11.93 11.85 8.82
CA LEU A 87 -12.69 12.26 7.63
C LEU A 87 -14.14 11.77 7.68
N ALA A 88 -14.39 10.55 8.18
CA ALA A 88 -15.75 10.02 8.38
C ALA A 88 -16.56 10.87 9.36
N TYR A 89 -15.99 11.19 10.53
CA TYR A 89 -16.61 12.09 11.52
C TYR A 89 -16.94 13.46 10.91
N LEU A 90 -15.97 14.06 10.23
CA LEU A 90 -16.09 15.41 9.68
C LEU A 90 -17.14 15.50 8.56
N ARG A 91 -17.31 14.45 7.75
CA ARG A 91 -18.35 14.41 6.70
C ARG A 91 -19.75 14.48 7.31
N VAL A 92 -19.99 13.77 8.41
CA VAL A 92 -21.29 13.78 9.10
C VAL A 92 -21.54 15.14 9.75
N GLU A 93 -20.58 15.67 10.51
CA GLU A 93 -20.66 17.00 11.12
C GLU A 93 -20.93 18.12 10.10
N TYR A 94 -20.26 18.05 8.94
CA TYR A 94 -20.47 19.03 7.87
C TYR A 94 -21.88 18.94 7.26
N SER A 95 -22.43 17.74 7.12
CA SER A 95 -23.78 17.53 6.58
C SER A 95 -24.89 18.04 7.50
N GLN A 96 -24.68 18.04 8.81
CA GLN A 96 -25.65 18.46 9.82
C GLN A 96 -25.60 19.97 10.15
N ALA A 97 -24.52 20.66 9.76
CA ALA A 97 -24.30 22.07 10.07
C ALA A 97 -25.18 23.03 9.23
N ALA A 98 -26.17 23.66 9.85
CA ALA A 98 -26.98 24.72 9.23
C ALA A 98 -26.17 25.99 8.86
N ASP A 99 -25.08 26.26 9.58
CA ASP A 99 -24.28 27.48 9.44
C ASP A 99 -22.89 27.18 8.82
N LYS A 100 -22.70 27.55 7.55
CA LYS A 100 -21.49 27.30 6.74
C LYS A 100 -20.31 28.26 7.03
N ASN A 101 -20.45 29.14 8.02
CA ASN A 101 -19.53 30.27 8.25
C ASN A 101 -18.46 30.06 9.34
N ASP A 102 -18.47 28.94 10.06
CA ASP A 102 -17.49 28.66 11.11
C ASP A 102 -16.05 28.53 10.55
N LYS A 103 -15.09 29.19 11.20
CA LYS A 103 -13.67 29.18 10.81
C LYS A 103 -13.07 27.77 10.90
N ILE A 104 -13.54 26.94 11.84
CA ILE A 104 -13.15 25.54 11.94
C ILE A 104 -13.72 24.76 10.74
N LYS A 105 -14.99 24.98 10.36
CA LYS A 105 -15.59 24.39 9.16
C LYS A 105 -14.92 24.85 7.85
N LYS A 106 -14.39 26.08 7.77
CA LYS A 106 -13.56 26.54 6.64
C LYS A 106 -12.18 25.87 6.62
N ALA A 107 -11.50 25.72 7.76
CA ALA A 107 -10.24 24.97 7.88
C ALA A 107 -10.42 23.48 7.54
N LEU A 108 -11.53 22.89 7.96
CA LEU A 108 -11.94 21.52 7.66
C LEU A 108 -12.33 21.34 6.20
N SER A 109 -13.04 22.30 5.62
CA SER A 109 -13.27 22.34 4.17
C SER A 109 -11.97 22.47 3.43
N LYS A 110 -10.96 23.18 3.93
CA LYS A 110 -9.61 23.22 3.35
C LYS A 110 -8.88 21.88 3.51
N LEU A 111 -8.97 21.18 4.64
CA LEU A 111 -8.36 19.85 4.81
C LEU A 111 -8.99 18.80 3.89
N VAL A 112 -10.32 18.73 3.88
CA VAL A 112 -11.08 17.92 2.94
C VAL A 112 -10.79 18.36 1.51
N ASN A 113 -10.67 19.66 1.24
CA ASN A 113 -10.29 20.18 -0.07
C ASN A 113 -8.80 20.01 -0.36
N ILE A 114 -7.87 19.77 0.56
CA ILE A 114 -6.45 19.55 0.26
C ILE A 114 -6.21 18.08 -0.03
N VAL A 115 -6.89 17.20 0.71
CA VAL A 115 -7.07 15.79 0.32
C VAL A 115 -7.80 15.70 -1.03
N ARG A 116 -8.76 16.60 -1.30
CA ARG A 116 -9.52 16.69 -2.57
C ARG A 116 -9.01 17.75 -3.57
N ARG A 117 -7.85 18.39 -3.41
CA ARG A 117 -7.30 19.37 -4.39
C ARG A 117 -5.88 18.98 -4.74
N GLY A 118 -5.77 17.80 -5.31
CA GLY A 118 -5.16 17.82 -6.62
C GLY A 118 -5.98 18.75 -7.53
N GLU A 119 -5.35 19.67 -8.26
CA GLU A 119 -6.05 20.56 -9.19
C GLU A 119 -6.85 19.79 -10.28
N SER A 120 -6.64 18.46 -10.38
CA SER A 120 -7.42 17.50 -11.18
C SER A 120 -8.06 16.41 -10.31
N LEU A 121 -9.19 15.84 -10.79
CA LEU A 121 -9.87 14.67 -10.22
C LEU A 121 -8.88 13.53 -9.91
N ASP A 122 -7.91 13.34 -10.81
CA ASP A 122 -6.83 12.36 -10.76
C ASP A 122 -5.97 12.40 -9.50
N ALA A 123 -5.59 13.61 -9.06
CA ALA A 123 -4.73 13.75 -7.91
C ALA A 123 -5.52 13.57 -6.60
N GLN A 124 -6.86 13.60 -6.64
CA GLN A 124 -7.72 13.15 -5.54
C GLN A 124 -7.69 11.63 -5.43
N THR A 125 -7.97 10.92 -6.53
CA THR A 125 -7.93 9.45 -6.58
C THR A 125 -6.57 8.93 -6.11
N ARG A 126 -5.47 9.55 -6.59
CA ARG A 126 -4.12 9.21 -6.15
C ARG A 126 -3.89 9.44 -4.65
N ALA A 127 -4.43 10.53 -4.08
CA ALA A 127 -4.31 10.80 -2.65
C ALA A 127 -5.12 9.80 -1.81
N GLU A 128 -6.29 9.38 -2.29
CA GLU A 128 -7.11 8.35 -1.63
C GLU A 128 -6.42 6.97 -1.64
N ASP A 129 -5.77 6.60 -2.73
CA ASP A 129 -4.93 5.40 -2.80
C ASP A 129 -3.72 5.49 -1.86
N GLU A 130 -3.13 6.68 -1.69
CA GLU A 130 -2.09 6.89 -0.69
C GLU A 130 -2.61 6.78 0.75
N ILE A 131 -3.86 7.19 1.03
CA ILE A 131 -4.49 6.95 2.34
C ILE A 131 -4.66 5.45 2.57
N ALA A 132 -4.99 4.67 1.53
CA ALA A 132 -5.13 3.21 1.58
C ALA A 132 -3.83 2.52 2.02
N LEU A 133 -2.67 3.01 1.57
CA LEU A 133 -1.35 2.49 1.98
C LEU A 133 -1.13 2.52 3.50
N ASN A 134 -1.84 3.39 4.22
CA ASN A 134 -1.71 3.52 5.68
C ASN A 134 -2.49 2.46 6.47
N ASP A 135 -3.43 1.73 5.85
CA ASP A 135 -4.14 0.59 6.46
C ASP A 135 -3.22 -0.64 6.60
N TRP A 136 -2.01 -0.61 6.03
CA TRP A 136 -1.15 -1.78 5.88
C TRP A 136 0.07 -1.80 6.80
N MET A 137 0.22 -2.86 7.59
CA MET A 137 1.42 -3.16 8.38
C MET A 137 2.43 -3.95 7.56
N LYS A 138 3.57 -3.32 7.28
CA LYS A 138 4.64 -3.92 6.46
C LYS A 138 5.54 -4.82 7.31
N THR A 139 5.81 -6.02 6.81
CA THR A 139 6.78 -6.98 7.34
C THR A 139 7.91 -7.16 6.32
N LYS A 140 9.16 -7.15 6.79
CA LYS A 140 10.32 -7.30 5.91
C LYS A 140 10.29 -8.65 5.17
N ALA A 141 10.36 -8.63 3.84
CA ALA A 141 10.34 -9.83 3.01
C ALA A 141 11.71 -10.47 2.79
N GLY A 142 12.78 -9.67 2.84
CA GLY A 142 14.13 -10.10 2.51
C GLY A 142 14.86 -9.01 1.74
N ASP A 143 15.97 -9.40 1.13
CA ASP A 143 16.86 -8.49 0.42
C ASP A 143 17.18 -9.06 -0.98
N ARG A 144 17.52 -8.19 -1.93
CA ARG A 144 18.03 -8.52 -3.27
C ARG A 144 19.34 -7.78 -3.53
N TRP A 145 20.18 -8.33 -4.38
CA TRP A 145 21.42 -7.73 -4.85
C TRP A 145 21.17 -6.93 -6.12
N VAL A 146 21.61 -5.68 -6.13
CA VAL A 146 21.51 -4.75 -7.26
C VAL A 146 22.90 -4.17 -7.53
N VAL A 147 23.21 -3.89 -8.79
CA VAL A 147 24.45 -3.21 -9.17
C VAL A 147 24.30 -1.72 -8.88
N SER A 148 25.18 -1.14 -8.06
CA SER A 148 25.17 0.30 -7.78
C SER A 148 25.81 1.08 -8.93
N ASN A 149 25.10 2.06 -9.48
CA ASN A 149 25.72 3.14 -10.23
C ASN A 149 26.24 4.14 -9.19
N VAL A 150 27.56 4.21 -9.00
CA VAL A 150 28.12 5.31 -8.22
C VAL A 150 28.20 6.52 -9.14
N ASP A 151 27.18 7.37 -9.07
CA ASP A 151 27.32 8.77 -9.47
C ASP A 151 28.29 9.43 -8.48
N VAL A 152 29.60 9.34 -8.74
CA VAL A 152 30.58 10.19 -8.07
C VAL A 152 30.46 11.58 -8.70
N PRO A 153 30.03 12.62 -7.97
CA PRO A 153 30.02 13.97 -8.51
C PRO A 153 31.47 14.38 -8.83
N GLY A 154 31.79 14.58 -10.11
CA GLY A 154 33.11 15.06 -10.56
C GLY A 154 34.02 14.06 -11.26
N SER A 155 33.56 12.83 -11.54
CA SER A 155 34.28 11.90 -12.43
C SER A 155 33.71 11.96 -13.84
N ALA A 156 34.48 12.47 -14.80
CA ALA A 156 34.12 12.47 -16.23
C ALA A 156 34.19 11.07 -16.88
N THR A 157 34.27 9.98 -16.09
CA THR A 157 34.43 8.60 -16.57
C THR A 157 33.44 7.60 -15.97
N ALA A 158 32.28 8.02 -15.48
CA ALA A 158 31.21 7.09 -15.07
C ALA A 158 30.34 6.62 -16.27
N GLN A 159 30.97 6.01 -17.29
CA GLN A 159 30.28 5.05 -18.15
C GLN A 159 30.70 3.65 -17.70
N ASN A 160 30.15 3.16 -16.58
CA ASN A 160 30.10 1.73 -16.39
C ASN A 160 29.11 1.20 -17.44
N GLY A 161 29.64 0.63 -18.52
CA GLY A 161 28.85 -0.01 -19.57
C GLY A 161 27.91 -1.06 -18.97
N LYS A 162 26.75 -1.24 -19.60
CA LYS A 162 25.77 -2.29 -19.29
C LYS A 162 26.50 -3.60 -18.93
N PRO A 163 26.20 -4.26 -17.78
CA PRO A 163 26.85 -5.51 -17.42
C PRO A 163 26.72 -6.55 -18.54
N ASN A 164 27.75 -7.38 -18.73
CA ASN A 164 27.74 -8.42 -19.75
C ASN A 164 26.60 -9.43 -19.49
N GLY A 165 26.14 -10.13 -20.54
CA GLY A 165 25.04 -11.10 -20.43
C GLY A 165 25.27 -12.17 -19.36
N ASP A 166 26.48 -12.74 -19.31
CA ASP A 166 26.86 -13.77 -18.32
C ASP A 166 26.85 -13.25 -16.87
N ASP A 167 27.19 -11.97 -16.67
CA ASP A 167 27.16 -11.32 -15.36
C ASP A 167 25.72 -11.06 -14.92
N LEU A 168 24.84 -10.67 -15.85
CA LEU A 168 23.40 -10.51 -15.60
C LEU A 168 22.73 -11.85 -15.23
N ASP A 169 23.07 -12.92 -15.93
CA ASP A 169 22.60 -14.28 -15.62
C ASP A 169 23.11 -14.75 -14.25
N SER A 170 24.38 -14.49 -13.94
CA SER A 170 24.97 -14.81 -12.64
C SER A 170 24.32 -13.99 -11.51
N LEU A 171 24.00 -12.71 -11.75
CA LEU A 171 23.27 -11.86 -10.80
C LEU A 171 21.83 -12.34 -10.59
N ARG A 172 21.17 -12.80 -11.66
CA ARG A 172 19.83 -13.41 -11.60
C ARG A 172 19.85 -14.64 -10.68
N GLN A 173 20.76 -15.58 -10.93
CA GLN A 173 20.93 -16.78 -10.11
C GLN A 173 21.23 -16.43 -8.64
N LEU A 174 22.09 -15.43 -8.39
CA LEU A 174 22.38 -14.95 -7.04
C LEU A 174 21.11 -14.44 -6.33
N ASN A 175 20.27 -13.69 -7.04
CA ASN A 175 19.01 -13.17 -6.50
C ASN A 175 17.96 -14.25 -6.25
N GLU A 176 17.87 -15.28 -7.10
CA GLU A 176 17.01 -16.45 -6.88
C GLU A 176 17.43 -17.21 -5.62
N LEU A 177 18.73 -17.44 -5.42
CA LEU A 177 19.27 -18.06 -4.20
C LEU A 177 19.01 -17.19 -2.95
N GLN A 178 19.19 -15.88 -3.06
CA GLN A 178 18.91 -14.94 -1.97
C GLN A 178 17.41 -14.89 -1.61
N ALA A 179 16.51 -15.01 -2.59
CA ALA A 179 15.08 -15.10 -2.36
C ALA A 179 14.72 -16.41 -1.62
N ARG A 180 15.26 -17.55 -2.07
CA ARG A 180 15.09 -18.86 -1.40
C ARG A 180 15.59 -18.85 0.05
N PHE A 181 16.75 -18.21 0.29
CA PHE A 181 17.30 -18.04 1.64
C PHE A 181 16.40 -17.16 2.53
N SER A 182 15.86 -16.07 1.99
CA SER A 182 14.95 -15.19 2.72
C SER A 182 13.65 -15.92 3.10
N CYS A 183 13.07 -16.68 2.15
CA CYS A 183 11.91 -17.54 2.39
C CYS A 183 12.19 -18.61 3.47
N CYS A 184 13.40 -19.18 3.48
CA CYS A 184 13.81 -20.13 4.52
C CYS A 184 13.76 -19.50 5.92
N ASN A 185 14.28 -18.29 6.07
CA ASN A 185 14.26 -17.59 7.36
C ASN A 185 12.84 -17.25 7.83
N LEU A 186 11.95 -16.83 6.91
CA LEU A 186 10.54 -16.59 7.22
C LEU A 186 9.83 -17.88 7.65
N ALA A 187 10.06 -18.99 6.94
CA ALA A 187 9.50 -20.29 7.30
C ALA A 187 9.95 -20.73 8.71
N LYS A 188 11.24 -20.55 9.05
CA LYS A 188 11.74 -20.83 10.40
C LYS A 188 11.06 -19.99 11.48
N GLN A 189 10.84 -18.69 11.24
CA GLN A 189 10.12 -17.84 12.20
C GLN A 189 8.70 -18.36 12.48
N GLY A 190 7.99 -18.83 11.45
CA GLY A 190 6.69 -19.49 11.62
C GLY A 190 6.77 -20.78 12.45
N LEU A 191 7.79 -21.60 12.23
CA LEU A 191 8.01 -22.84 13.01
C LEU A 191 8.38 -22.57 14.48
N TYR A 192 9.15 -21.51 14.76
CA TYR A 192 9.43 -21.10 16.15
C TYR A 192 8.16 -20.64 16.89
N ARG A 193 7.25 -19.96 16.20
CA ARG A 193 5.92 -19.65 16.73
C ARG A 193 5.11 -20.92 17.01
N ASP A 194 5.18 -21.92 16.12
CA ASP A 194 4.51 -23.21 16.35
C ASP A 194 5.10 -23.98 17.54
N LEU A 195 6.42 -23.88 17.78
CA LEU A 195 7.05 -24.40 19.01
C LEU A 195 6.52 -23.69 20.26
N PHE A 196 6.40 -22.37 20.21
CA PHE A 196 5.79 -21.59 21.29
C PHE A 196 4.34 -22.04 21.54
N ALA A 197 3.55 -22.26 20.49
CA ALA A 197 2.18 -22.75 20.62
C ALA A 197 2.11 -24.15 21.27
N CYS A 198 3.04 -25.05 20.93
CA CYS A 198 3.17 -26.35 21.60
C CYS A 198 3.47 -26.19 23.10
N TRP A 199 4.42 -25.30 23.45
CA TRP A 199 4.74 -24.98 24.84
C TRP A 199 3.53 -24.43 25.59
N TRP A 200 2.81 -23.46 25.01
CA TRP A 200 1.64 -22.84 25.62
C TRP A 200 0.52 -23.85 25.90
N ASN A 201 0.21 -24.73 24.94
CA ASN A 201 -0.83 -25.75 25.10
C ASN A 201 -0.53 -26.73 26.25
N VAL A 202 0.75 -27.04 26.50
CA VAL A 202 1.17 -27.86 27.65
C VAL A 202 1.14 -27.05 28.95
N ALA A 203 1.57 -25.78 28.90
CA ALA A 203 1.53 -24.87 30.05
C ALA A 203 0.10 -24.67 30.57
N GLU A 204 -0.87 -24.56 29.65
CA GLU A 204 -2.29 -24.50 29.96
C GLU A 204 -2.78 -25.79 30.61
N SER A 205 -2.50 -26.95 29.99
CA SER A 205 -2.94 -28.26 30.49
C SER A 205 -2.42 -28.57 31.91
N ARG A 206 -1.28 -27.97 32.29
CA ARG A 206 -0.70 -28.06 33.64
C ARG A 206 -1.45 -27.24 34.69
N ARG A 207 -2.16 -26.17 34.31
CA ARG A 207 -3.01 -25.43 35.28
C ARG A 207 -4.14 -26.30 35.80
N THR A 208 -4.58 -27.27 35.02
CA THR A 208 -5.61 -28.25 35.37
C THR A 208 -5.07 -29.54 36.01
N ASN A 209 -3.81 -29.92 35.76
CA ASN A 209 -3.20 -31.17 36.24
C ASN A 209 -1.83 -30.96 36.89
N SER A 210 -1.57 -31.59 38.04
CA SER A 210 -0.29 -31.44 38.77
C SER A 210 0.92 -32.05 38.05
N GLN A 211 0.72 -33.01 37.14
CA GLN A 211 1.76 -33.63 36.31
C GLN A 211 1.76 -33.07 34.89
N VAL A 212 2.94 -32.95 34.28
CA VAL A 212 3.08 -32.52 32.87
C VAL A 212 2.67 -33.67 31.97
N ASN A 213 1.44 -33.61 31.44
CA ASN A 213 0.97 -34.52 30.40
C ASN A 213 1.01 -33.80 29.04
N ILE A 214 1.64 -34.41 28.04
CA ILE A 214 1.75 -33.86 26.69
C ILE A 214 0.70 -34.57 25.82
N PRO A 215 -0.35 -33.87 25.34
CA PRO A 215 -1.33 -34.45 24.43
C PRO A 215 -0.68 -35.01 23.16
N SER A 216 -1.18 -36.14 22.64
CA SER A 216 -0.64 -36.78 21.43
C SER A 216 -0.56 -35.82 20.24
N ALA A 217 -1.63 -35.05 20.00
CA ALA A 217 -1.67 -34.05 18.93
C ALA A 217 -0.57 -32.97 19.06
N VAL A 218 -0.22 -32.56 20.29
CA VAL A 218 0.87 -31.60 20.54
C VAL A 218 2.23 -32.27 20.29
N LYS A 219 2.38 -33.54 20.66
CA LYS A 219 3.60 -34.31 20.41
C LYS A 219 3.86 -34.53 18.91
N ASP A 220 2.82 -34.86 18.15
CA ASP A 220 2.91 -35.05 16.70
C ASP A 220 3.30 -33.75 16.00
N LEU A 221 2.66 -32.64 16.41
CA LEU A 221 3.01 -31.31 15.92
C LEU A 221 4.47 -30.96 16.25
N LEU A 222 4.89 -31.11 17.51
CA LEU A 222 6.25 -30.85 17.96
C LEU A 222 7.29 -31.61 17.11
N ASN A 223 7.10 -32.92 16.92
CA ASN A 223 8.02 -33.75 16.14
C ASN A 223 8.11 -33.28 14.68
N SER A 224 6.96 -32.96 14.07
CA SER A 224 6.92 -32.46 12.69
C SER A 224 7.63 -31.11 12.55
N THR A 225 7.43 -30.20 13.51
CA THR A 225 8.05 -28.88 13.55
C THR A 225 9.57 -28.97 13.71
N LEU A 226 10.04 -29.80 14.63
CA LEU A 226 11.48 -30.01 14.85
C LEU A 226 12.16 -30.63 13.62
N GLN A 227 11.52 -31.61 12.98
CA GLN A 227 12.05 -32.22 11.75
C GLN A 227 12.13 -31.22 10.60
N GLN A 228 11.15 -30.32 10.46
CA GLN A 228 11.17 -29.27 9.44
C GLN A 228 12.23 -28.21 9.73
N LEU A 229 12.39 -27.79 10.99
CA LEU A 229 13.44 -26.86 11.39
C LEU A 229 14.83 -27.40 11.05
N GLU A 230 15.12 -28.66 11.38
CA GLU A 230 16.42 -29.28 11.06
C GLU A 230 16.72 -29.27 9.55
N LYS A 231 15.70 -29.56 8.71
CA LYS A 231 15.85 -29.49 7.24
C LYS A 231 16.14 -28.07 6.76
N LEU A 232 15.44 -27.08 7.31
CA LEU A 232 15.63 -25.67 6.95
C LEU A 232 16.95 -25.11 7.46
N ASP A 233 17.44 -25.54 8.61
CA ASP A 233 18.76 -25.18 9.14
C ASP A 233 19.87 -25.64 8.20
N LYS A 234 19.88 -26.93 7.84
CA LYS A 234 20.83 -27.48 6.86
C LYS A 234 20.77 -26.75 5.51
N LEU A 235 19.56 -26.48 5.00
CA LEU A 235 19.39 -25.75 3.75
C LEU A 235 19.93 -24.32 3.84
N SER A 236 19.64 -23.60 4.93
CA SER A 236 20.08 -22.21 5.12
C SER A 236 21.59 -22.08 5.17
N GLU A 237 22.29 -23.02 5.83
CA GLU A 237 23.75 -23.06 5.88
C GLU A 237 24.36 -23.34 4.49
N GLY A 238 23.76 -24.27 3.74
CA GLY A 238 24.14 -24.55 2.36
C GLY A 238 23.98 -23.33 1.45
N LEU A 239 22.82 -22.68 1.50
CA LEU A 239 22.52 -21.49 0.69
C LEU A 239 23.47 -20.32 1.00
N MET A 240 23.82 -20.08 2.28
CA MET A 240 24.77 -19.02 2.64
C MET A 240 26.13 -19.24 1.96
N LYS A 241 26.65 -20.47 1.97
CA LYS A 241 27.94 -20.80 1.31
C LYS A 241 27.89 -20.53 -0.20
N VAL A 242 26.80 -20.92 -0.86
CA VAL A 242 26.63 -20.72 -2.32
C VAL A 242 26.44 -19.24 -2.65
N ILE A 243 25.67 -18.49 -1.85
CA ILE A 243 25.49 -17.04 -2.02
C ILE A 243 26.84 -16.32 -1.90
N ASP A 244 27.67 -16.68 -0.91
CA ASP A 244 28.98 -16.06 -0.74
C ASP A 244 29.97 -16.42 -1.87
N ALA A 245 29.87 -17.64 -2.43
CA ALA A 245 30.61 -17.99 -3.64
C ALA A 245 30.14 -17.19 -4.87
N GLY A 246 28.82 -17.02 -5.04
CA GLY A 246 28.23 -16.23 -6.13
C GLY A 246 28.64 -14.75 -6.08
N LYS A 247 28.70 -14.16 -4.88
CA LYS A 247 29.23 -12.79 -4.69
C LYS A 247 30.69 -12.67 -5.12
N LYS A 248 31.53 -13.65 -4.76
CA LYS A 248 32.96 -13.64 -5.15
C LYS A 248 33.13 -13.71 -6.67
N LYS A 249 32.27 -14.47 -7.37
CA LYS A 249 32.26 -14.54 -8.84
C LYS A 249 31.93 -13.19 -9.49
N LEU A 250 31.04 -12.41 -8.89
CA LEU A 250 30.62 -11.08 -9.35
C LEU A 250 31.44 -9.93 -8.75
N SER A 251 32.68 -10.20 -8.30
CA SER A 251 33.54 -9.20 -7.64
C SER A 251 33.95 -8.02 -8.54
N SER A 252 33.80 -8.15 -9.86
CA SER A 252 33.97 -7.05 -10.82
C SER A 252 32.87 -5.99 -10.71
N LEU A 253 31.70 -6.35 -10.21
CA LEU A 253 30.55 -5.46 -10.06
C LEU A 253 30.43 -4.97 -8.62
N GLN A 254 30.13 -3.69 -8.44
CA GLN A 254 29.78 -3.15 -7.13
C GLN A 254 28.34 -3.55 -6.79
N LEU A 255 28.21 -4.59 -5.96
CA LEU A 255 26.92 -5.10 -5.50
C LEU A 255 26.46 -4.36 -4.23
N GLN A 256 25.25 -3.81 -4.28
CA GLN A 256 24.56 -3.22 -3.15
C GLN A 256 23.35 -4.07 -2.77
N LYS A 257 23.10 -4.17 -1.46
CA LYS A 257 21.92 -4.83 -0.92
C LYS A 257 20.73 -3.86 -0.94
N ALA A 258 19.67 -4.23 -1.67
CA ALA A 258 18.41 -3.50 -1.70
C ALA A 258 17.31 -4.33 -1.01
N SER A 259 16.39 -3.69 -0.29
CA SER A 259 15.25 -4.40 0.30
C SER A 259 14.30 -4.88 -0.79
N LEU A 260 13.75 -6.09 -0.64
CA LEU A 260 12.61 -6.54 -1.44
C LEU A 260 11.32 -5.82 -1.01
N GLU A 261 10.31 -5.85 -1.88
CA GLU A 261 8.97 -5.40 -1.55
C GLU A 261 8.46 -6.17 -0.32
N PRO A 262 8.01 -5.45 0.73
CA PRO A 262 7.63 -6.07 1.99
C PRO A 262 6.32 -6.85 1.83
N PHE A 263 6.17 -7.88 2.65
CA PHE A 263 4.86 -8.46 2.92
C PHE A 263 4.06 -7.52 3.83
N GLY A 264 2.78 -7.81 4.02
CA GLY A 264 2.02 -7.14 5.06
C GLY A 264 0.60 -7.62 5.21
N VAL A 265 -0.08 -6.97 6.14
CA VAL A 265 -1.39 -7.34 6.66
C VAL A 265 -2.14 -6.05 6.98
N HIS A 266 -3.47 -6.07 6.83
CA HIS A 266 -4.31 -4.96 7.25
C HIS A 266 -4.29 -4.77 8.77
N GLN A 267 -4.38 -3.51 9.20
CA GLN A 267 -4.66 -3.16 10.58
C GLN A 267 -6.13 -3.45 10.91
N ASP A 268 -6.42 -3.67 12.19
CA ASP A 268 -7.80 -3.68 12.66
C ASP A 268 -8.38 -2.26 12.57
N PRO A 269 -9.70 -2.10 12.35
CA PRO A 269 -10.34 -0.78 12.26
C PRO A 269 -10.05 0.11 13.48
N ILE A 270 -9.97 1.42 13.25
CA ILE A 270 -9.71 2.42 14.29
C ILE A 270 -11.01 3.11 14.69
N VAL A 271 -11.22 3.22 16.00
CA VAL A 271 -12.28 4.03 16.60
C VAL A 271 -11.72 5.38 17.01
N LEU A 272 -12.38 6.45 16.60
CA LEU A 272 -12.09 7.83 16.97
C LEU A 272 -13.22 8.39 17.82
N PHE A 273 -12.85 9.04 18.91
CA PHE A 273 -13.75 9.77 19.80
C PHE A 273 -13.52 11.26 19.62
N ALA A 274 -14.57 11.99 19.23
CA ALA A 274 -14.51 13.42 18.97
C ALA A 274 -15.21 14.24 20.06
N GLY A 275 -14.93 15.54 20.08
CA GLY A 275 -15.53 16.51 21.01
C GLY A 275 -14.75 16.71 22.31
N VAL A 276 -13.74 15.88 22.60
CA VAL A 276 -13.00 15.90 23.86
C VAL A 276 -11.50 15.66 23.64
N PRO A 277 -10.60 16.42 24.30
CA PRO A 277 -9.17 16.23 24.15
C PRO A 277 -8.71 14.86 24.65
N SER A 278 -7.59 14.40 24.10
CA SER A 278 -6.93 13.13 24.45
C SER A 278 -6.58 12.98 25.94
N GLY A 279 -6.46 14.07 26.70
CA GLY A 279 -6.04 14.04 28.12
C GLY A 279 -4.54 13.79 28.33
N TRP A 280 -3.85 13.27 27.31
CA TRP A 280 -2.39 13.10 27.33
C TRP A 280 -1.64 14.45 27.21
N PRO A 281 -0.49 14.62 27.91
CA PRO A 281 0.35 15.81 27.80
C PRO A 281 0.88 16.02 26.37
N ARG A 282 0.97 17.29 25.94
CA ARG A 282 1.45 17.65 24.60
C ARG A 282 2.92 17.28 24.36
N ASN A 283 3.72 17.30 25.43
CA ASN A 283 5.13 16.98 25.46
C ASN A 283 5.41 15.51 25.84
N PHE A 284 4.45 14.60 25.71
CA PHE A 284 4.65 13.18 26.09
C PHE A 284 5.84 12.51 25.40
N SER A 285 6.19 12.93 24.18
CA SER A 285 7.36 12.42 23.45
C SER A 285 8.69 13.00 23.93
N GLU A 286 8.68 14.10 24.69
CA GLU A 286 9.88 14.70 25.24
C GLU A 286 10.41 13.86 26.42
N PRO A 287 11.73 13.81 26.63
CA PRO A 287 12.28 13.09 27.76
C PRO A 287 11.73 13.58 29.11
N VAL A 288 11.30 12.64 29.94
CA VAL A 288 10.71 12.90 31.25
C VAL A 288 11.73 13.60 32.16
N ARG A 289 11.42 14.82 32.63
CA ARG A 289 12.32 15.66 33.45
C ARG A 289 12.45 15.20 34.91
N VAL A 290 13.39 14.31 35.19
CA VAL A 290 13.64 13.84 36.56
C VAL A 290 14.48 14.83 37.38
N ARG A 291 14.43 14.71 38.71
CA ARG A 291 15.22 15.52 39.65
C ARG A 291 15.91 14.65 40.70
N LEU A 292 17.04 15.13 41.23
CA LEU A 292 17.72 14.51 42.36
C LEU A 292 17.04 14.91 43.68
N SER A 293 17.18 14.09 44.71
CA SER A 293 16.73 14.42 46.07
C SER A 293 17.34 15.74 46.58
N THR A 294 18.57 16.05 46.17
CA THR A 294 19.29 17.28 46.51
C THR A 294 18.72 18.55 45.86
N GLN A 295 17.86 18.39 44.86
CA GLN A 295 17.13 19.48 44.20
C GLN A 295 15.78 19.76 44.88
N MET A 296 15.33 18.92 45.81
CA MET A 296 14.09 19.14 46.56
C MET A 296 14.27 20.22 47.64
N PRO A 297 13.19 20.86 48.11
CA PRO A 297 13.26 21.77 49.26
C PRO A 297 13.59 20.99 50.54
N PRO A 298 14.42 21.55 51.46
CA PRO A 298 14.62 20.93 52.76
C PRO A 298 13.29 20.90 53.55
N VAL A 299 13.12 19.87 54.39
CA VAL A 299 11.94 19.76 55.26
C VAL A 299 11.98 20.90 56.29
N MET A 300 10.85 21.58 56.47
CA MET A 300 10.66 22.65 57.45
C MET A 300 10.85 22.11 58.88
N ASN A 301 11.12 23.01 59.82
CA ASN A 301 11.19 22.67 61.24
C ASN A 301 9.94 21.90 61.69
N GLY A 302 10.13 20.89 62.55
CA GLY A 302 9.13 19.87 62.90
C GLY A 302 7.74 20.41 63.26
N ASP A 303 7.66 21.53 63.99
CA ASP A 303 6.38 22.11 64.43
C ASP A 303 5.56 22.71 63.27
N ALA A 304 6.22 23.37 62.31
CA ALA A 304 5.56 23.99 61.16
C ALA A 304 5.06 22.93 60.17
N PHE A 305 5.83 21.85 59.99
CA PHE A 305 5.43 20.73 59.13
C PHE A 305 4.31 19.89 59.76
N ALA A 306 4.38 19.61 61.07
CA ALA A 306 3.32 18.92 61.81
C ALA A 306 1.97 19.66 61.75
N THR A 307 2.00 21.00 61.89
CA THR A 307 0.80 21.83 61.75
C THR A 307 0.16 21.70 60.35
N ARG A 308 0.96 21.67 59.29
CA ARG A 308 0.46 21.48 57.91
C ARG A 308 -0.12 20.09 57.68
N LEU A 309 0.50 19.05 58.25
CA LEU A 309 -0.03 17.69 58.21
C LEU A 309 -1.38 17.59 58.93
N GLU A 310 -1.52 18.28 60.06
CA GLU A 310 -2.77 18.31 60.82
C GLU A 310 -3.89 19.00 60.03
N VAL A 311 -3.63 20.18 59.43
CA VAL A 311 -4.58 20.89 58.57
C VAL A 311 -4.99 20.05 57.35
N ALA A 312 -4.08 19.25 56.82
CA ALA A 312 -4.35 18.34 55.70
C ALA A 312 -5.03 17.01 56.12
N GLY A 313 -5.31 16.79 57.40
CA GLY A 313 -5.91 15.55 57.90
C GLY A 313 -4.97 14.33 57.91
N LEU A 314 -3.66 14.54 57.80
CA LEU A 314 -2.60 13.52 57.75
C LEU A 314 -1.85 13.39 59.08
N GLN A 315 -2.58 13.41 60.19
CA GLN A 315 -2.00 13.33 61.53
C GLN A 315 -1.19 12.04 61.71
N ARG A 316 0.00 12.14 62.32
CA ARG A 316 0.92 11.02 62.64
C ARG A 316 1.54 10.30 61.43
N TRP A 317 1.39 10.84 60.21
CA TRP A 317 1.87 10.18 59.01
C TRP A 317 3.41 10.18 58.90
N ASP A 318 4.03 11.28 59.32
CA ASP A 318 5.47 11.43 59.50
C ASP A 318 6.07 10.37 60.46
N THR A 319 5.41 10.15 61.59
CA THR A 319 5.81 9.18 62.61
C THR A 319 5.68 7.74 62.07
N LYS A 320 4.54 7.41 61.45
CA LYS A 320 4.32 6.08 60.83
C LYS A 320 5.26 5.80 59.66
N LEU A 321 5.61 6.82 58.88
CA LEU A 321 6.55 6.71 57.77
C LEU A 321 7.97 6.45 58.28
N ALA A 322 8.39 7.15 59.34
CA ALA A 322 9.67 6.90 59.98
C ALA A 322 9.75 5.50 60.62
N GLU A 323 8.68 5.06 61.29
CA GLU A 323 8.60 3.74 61.95
C GLU A 323 8.61 2.58 60.95
N ASN A 324 7.82 2.65 59.86
CA ASN A 324 7.65 1.54 58.92
C ASN A 324 8.59 1.62 57.70
N PHE A 325 9.07 2.82 57.36
CA PHE A 325 9.83 3.09 56.14
C PHE A 325 10.99 4.06 56.39
N GLY A 326 11.73 3.88 57.49
CA GLY A 326 12.83 4.77 57.89
C GLY A 326 13.86 5.07 56.79
N ASN A 327 14.14 4.11 55.91
CA ASN A 327 15.07 4.28 54.78
C ASN A 327 14.51 5.16 53.64
N ALA A 328 13.18 5.22 53.46
CA ALA A 328 12.52 6.02 52.44
C ALA A 328 12.03 7.38 52.97
N SER A 329 11.84 7.49 54.29
CA SER A 329 11.32 8.67 54.98
C SER A 329 12.05 9.98 54.60
N PRO A 330 13.40 10.04 54.55
CA PRO A 330 14.13 11.26 54.17
C PRO A 330 13.84 11.78 52.75
N PHE A 331 13.33 10.92 51.86
CA PHE A 331 13.03 11.26 50.46
C PHE A 331 11.54 11.59 50.25
N VAL A 332 10.65 10.95 51.02
CA VAL A 332 9.20 11.13 50.91
C VAL A 332 8.72 12.39 51.63
N LEU A 333 9.31 12.75 52.78
CA LEU A 333 8.90 13.93 53.55
C LEU A 333 9.06 15.26 52.78
N PRO A 334 10.19 15.51 52.07
CA PRO A 334 10.32 16.67 51.18
C PRO A 334 9.25 16.70 50.07
N ALA A 335 8.93 15.55 49.47
CA ALA A 335 7.94 15.44 48.41
C ALA A 335 6.55 15.83 48.93
N LEU A 336 6.20 15.34 50.11
CA LEU A 336 4.92 15.62 50.76
C LEU A 336 4.79 17.09 51.15
N GLN A 337 5.84 17.68 51.72
CA GLN A 337 5.85 19.12 52.04
C GLN A 337 5.57 19.98 50.81
N GLU A 338 6.24 19.68 49.70
CA GLU A 338 6.03 20.38 48.43
C GLU A 338 4.59 20.21 47.90
N CYS A 339 3.95 19.07 48.14
CA CYS A 339 2.54 18.87 47.77
C CYS A 339 1.57 19.66 48.65
N LEU A 340 1.92 19.87 49.93
CA LEU A 340 1.07 20.56 50.91
C LEU A 340 1.26 22.09 50.89
N ASP A 341 2.28 22.60 50.19
CA ASP A 341 2.58 24.03 50.16
C ASP A 341 1.69 24.78 49.15
N GLN A 342 0.79 25.63 49.66
CA GLN A 342 -0.18 26.35 48.83
C GLN A 342 0.45 27.51 48.02
N SER A 343 1.56 28.10 48.46
CA SER A 343 2.31 29.11 47.69
C SER A 343 2.90 28.52 46.41
N MET A 344 3.28 27.25 46.45
CA MET A 344 3.84 26.47 45.35
C MET A 344 2.76 25.90 44.40
N ASN A 345 1.48 26.21 44.62
CA ASN A 345 0.35 25.82 43.75
C ASN A 345 -0.04 26.93 42.75
N GLN A 346 0.71 28.04 42.71
CA GLN A 346 0.52 29.12 41.73
C GLN A 346 1.29 28.89 40.42
N PRO A 347 0.77 29.34 39.27
CA PRO A 347 1.47 29.23 38.00
C PRO A 347 2.82 29.98 38.03
N PRO A 348 3.85 29.49 37.32
CA PRO A 348 5.22 30.02 37.38
C PRO A 348 5.36 31.51 37.04
N SER A 349 4.38 32.10 36.35
CA SER A 349 4.31 33.54 36.06
C SER A 349 4.09 34.43 37.29
N GLN A 350 3.71 33.86 38.44
CA GLN A 350 3.40 34.59 39.68
C GLN A 350 4.28 34.17 40.87
N ALA A 351 5.14 33.17 40.70
CA ALA A 351 6.04 32.71 41.75
C ALA A 351 7.31 33.59 41.83
N PRO A 352 7.79 33.97 43.03
CA PRO A 352 9.06 34.69 43.18
C PRO A 352 10.24 33.84 42.68
N SER A 353 11.19 34.48 42.00
CA SER A 353 12.32 33.86 41.25
C SER A 353 13.27 32.98 42.07
N SER A 354 13.07 32.85 43.38
CA SER A 354 13.87 32.06 44.32
C SER A 354 13.24 30.73 44.75
N GLU A 355 12.00 30.42 44.36
CA GLU A 355 11.33 29.19 44.79
C GLU A 355 11.50 28.04 43.78
N LYS A 356 11.93 26.89 44.31
CA LYS A 356 12.24 25.66 43.57
C LYS A 356 10.96 24.99 43.04
N THR A 357 10.34 25.57 42.03
CA THR A 357 9.10 25.05 41.42
C THR A 357 9.29 23.64 40.86
N SER A 358 8.29 22.77 41.00
CA SER A 358 8.26 21.45 40.32
C SER A 358 8.45 21.65 38.82
N ALA A 359 9.30 20.84 38.20
CA ALA A 359 9.53 20.88 36.75
C ALA A 359 8.29 20.51 35.92
N TYR A 360 7.22 20.06 36.58
CA TYR A 360 5.96 19.58 36.00
C TYR A 360 4.74 20.37 36.46
N ILE A 361 4.91 21.55 37.09
CA ILE A 361 3.78 22.26 37.69
C ILE A 361 2.68 22.63 36.69
N GLU A 362 3.02 22.84 35.42
CA GLU A 362 2.05 23.15 34.36
C GLU A 362 1.23 21.90 33.94
N GLU A 363 1.86 20.72 33.91
CA GLU A 363 1.20 19.45 33.59
C GLU A 363 0.47 18.82 34.78
N GLU A 364 0.92 19.12 36.01
CA GLU A 364 0.36 18.59 37.25
C GLU A 364 -0.83 19.42 37.76
N ASN A 365 -1.06 20.64 37.25
CA ASN A 365 -2.12 21.54 37.72
C ASN A 365 -3.40 21.45 36.87
N PHE A 366 -4.49 20.97 37.48
CA PHE A 366 -5.80 20.82 36.83
C PHE A 366 -6.71 22.06 36.95
N ALA A 367 -6.21 23.17 37.50
CA ALA A 367 -6.88 24.48 37.58
C ALA A 367 -8.32 24.41 38.16
N GLY A 368 -8.56 23.53 39.15
CA GLY A 368 -9.87 23.36 39.77
C GLY A 368 -10.88 22.56 38.92
N LYS A 369 -10.42 21.90 37.84
CA LYS A 369 -11.23 20.99 37.03
C LYS A 369 -11.05 19.54 37.49
N GLN A 370 -11.99 18.69 37.08
CA GLN A 370 -11.84 17.26 37.25
C GLN A 370 -10.78 16.71 36.28
N GLY A 371 -9.98 15.75 36.76
CA GLY A 371 -8.93 15.13 35.96
C GLY A 371 -9.46 14.29 34.80
N TRP A 372 -8.74 14.26 33.67
CA TRP A 372 -9.05 13.45 32.49
C TRP A 372 -7.78 12.93 31.82
N PHE A 373 -7.66 11.62 31.75
CA PHE A 373 -6.54 10.84 31.24
C PHE A 373 -7.01 9.41 30.84
N PRO A 374 -7.63 9.24 29.66
CA PRO A 374 -8.03 7.94 29.13
C PRO A 374 -6.85 6.97 29.08
N LEU A 375 -6.98 5.82 29.75
CA LEU A 375 -5.94 4.79 29.80
C LEU A 375 -6.15 3.74 28.71
N PHE A 376 -7.37 3.22 28.62
CA PHE A 376 -7.72 2.18 27.66
C PHE A 376 -9.21 2.22 27.34
N MET A 377 -9.56 1.64 26.21
CA MET A 377 -10.94 1.29 25.89
C MET A 377 -11.14 -0.22 25.99
N GLU A 378 -12.28 -0.63 26.53
CA GLU A 378 -12.80 -1.98 26.41
C GLU A 378 -13.86 -1.99 25.33
N TRP A 379 -13.76 -2.96 24.43
CA TRP A 379 -14.72 -3.12 23.35
C TRP A 379 -15.19 -4.56 23.27
N GLU A 380 -16.45 -4.74 22.91
CA GLU A 380 -17.04 -6.01 22.49
C GLU A 380 -17.84 -5.75 21.22
N VAL A 381 -17.65 -6.61 20.22
CA VAL A 381 -18.36 -6.58 18.95
C VAL A 381 -18.91 -7.95 18.61
N GLU A 382 -20.05 -7.97 17.93
CA GLU A 382 -20.53 -9.12 17.20
C GLU A 382 -20.00 -9.05 15.77
N TYR A 383 -19.19 -10.04 15.38
CA TYR A 383 -18.72 -10.24 14.01
C TYR A 383 -19.65 -11.21 13.28
N TYR A 384 -20.24 -10.75 12.19
CA TYR A 384 -21.11 -11.50 11.29
C TYR A 384 -20.32 -11.89 10.05
N HIS A 385 -20.03 -13.17 9.89
CA HIS A 385 -19.36 -13.66 8.69
C HIS A 385 -20.34 -13.73 7.52
N ILE A 386 -19.92 -13.29 6.34
CA ILE A 386 -20.75 -13.29 5.12
C ILE A 386 -20.10 -14.23 4.11
N ASP A 387 -20.82 -15.21 3.57
CA ASP A 387 -20.23 -16.15 2.59
C ASP A 387 -19.54 -15.43 1.41
N TRP A 388 -18.37 -15.94 1.00
CA TRP A 388 -17.55 -15.37 -0.08
C TRP A 388 -18.34 -15.13 -1.38
N LYS A 389 -19.28 -16.02 -1.73
CA LYS A 389 -20.12 -15.95 -2.95
C LYS A 389 -20.98 -14.70 -3.07
N HIS A 390 -21.19 -13.97 -1.96
CA HIS A 390 -22.01 -12.76 -1.93
C HIS A 390 -21.19 -11.49 -2.20
N TRP A 391 -19.87 -11.59 -2.19
CA TRP A 391 -18.96 -10.51 -2.51
C TRP A 391 -18.70 -10.43 -4.00
N VAL A 392 -18.74 -9.21 -4.55
CA VAL A 392 -18.41 -8.89 -5.93
C VAL A 392 -17.36 -7.79 -5.95
N PHE A 393 -16.44 -7.88 -6.90
CA PHE A 393 -15.43 -6.86 -7.14
C PHE A 393 -15.86 -6.01 -8.33
N VAL A 394 -16.13 -4.73 -8.08
CA VAL A 394 -16.70 -3.79 -9.06
C VAL A 394 -16.12 -2.40 -8.85
N GLN A 395 -16.20 -1.56 -9.89
CA GLN A 395 -16.04 -0.12 -9.72
C GLN A 395 -17.30 0.46 -9.07
N ASP A 396 -17.14 1.36 -8.11
CA ASP A 396 -18.27 2.04 -7.49
C ASP A 396 -18.77 3.24 -8.30
N ALA A 397 -19.72 4.00 -7.73
CA ALA A 397 -20.27 5.19 -8.39
C ALA A 397 -19.26 6.35 -8.51
N ASN A 398 -18.10 6.26 -7.87
CA ASN A 398 -16.97 7.17 -8.03
C ASN A 398 -15.86 6.54 -8.90
N ASP A 399 -16.17 5.43 -9.59
CA ASP A 399 -15.26 4.62 -10.41
C ASP A 399 -14.07 4.01 -9.65
N ASP A 400 -14.18 3.90 -8.33
CA ASP A 400 -13.18 3.26 -7.47
C ASP A 400 -13.40 1.75 -7.38
N TRP A 401 -12.36 1.00 -7.69
CA TRP A 401 -12.34 -0.46 -7.53
C TRP A 401 -12.52 -0.87 -6.06
N CYS A 402 -13.56 -1.63 -5.76
CA CYS A 402 -13.84 -2.09 -4.40
C CYS A 402 -14.58 -3.44 -4.36
N TYR A 403 -14.52 -4.10 -3.20
CA TYR A 403 -15.36 -5.25 -2.90
C TYR A 403 -16.65 -4.80 -2.22
N LYS A 404 -17.79 -5.27 -2.75
CA LYS A 404 -19.12 -4.94 -2.27
C LYS A 404 -19.99 -6.19 -2.18
N ILE A 405 -21.04 -6.12 -1.40
CA ILE A 405 -22.08 -7.16 -1.41
C ILE A 405 -22.94 -6.93 -2.65
N ASN A 406 -23.22 -8.00 -3.41
CA ASN A 406 -23.96 -7.91 -4.67
C ASN A 406 -25.34 -7.24 -4.50
N ASP A 407 -25.68 -6.37 -5.45
CA ASP A 407 -26.94 -5.64 -5.46
C ASP A 407 -28.11 -6.62 -5.60
N GLY A 408 -29.10 -6.49 -4.72
CA GLY A 408 -30.26 -7.39 -4.64
C GLY A 408 -30.13 -8.52 -3.61
N ILE A 409 -28.98 -8.66 -2.95
CA ILE A 409 -28.85 -9.55 -1.79
C ILE A 409 -29.45 -8.89 -0.55
N ASN A 410 -30.45 -9.55 0.03
CA ASN A 410 -30.95 -9.23 1.37
C ASN A 410 -30.37 -10.25 2.37
N LEU A 411 -29.29 -9.88 3.06
CA LEU A 411 -28.61 -10.75 4.03
C LEU A 411 -29.57 -11.26 5.13
N VAL A 412 -30.45 -10.39 5.62
CA VAL A 412 -31.45 -10.73 6.65
C VAL A 412 -32.35 -11.88 6.21
N ALA A 413 -32.74 -11.90 4.93
CA ALA A 413 -33.60 -12.94 4.39
C ALA A 413 -32.86 -14.27 4.15
N LEU A 414 -31.53 -14.23 3.99
CA LEU A 414 -30.71 -15.41 3.69
C LEU A 414 -30.29 -16.18 4.95
N GLN A 415 -30.14 -15.51 6.10
CA GLN A 415 -29.52 -16.10 7.30
C GLN A 415 -30.57 -16.59 8.31
N ARG A 416 -30.97 -17.87 8.24
CA ARG A 416 -31.77 -18.52 9.31
C ARG A 416 -30.95 -18.78 10.59
N SER A 417 -29.62 -18.94 10.48
CA SER A 417 -28.67 -19.08 11.58
C SER A 417 -27.30 -18.51 11.16
N PRO A 418 -27.03 -17.23 11.39
CA PRO A 418 -25.79 -16.58 10.94
C PRO A 418 -24.55 -17.11 11.69
N ASP A 419 -23.40 -17.20 11.01
CA ASP A 419 -22.10 -17.40 11.67
C ASP A 419 -21.71 -16.10 12.37
N VAL A 420 -21.98 -16.05 13.67
CA VAL A 420 -21.79 -14.85 14.50
C VAL A 420 -20.85 -15.16 15.64
N ARG A 421 -19.91 -14.24 15.86
CA ARG A 421 -18.92 -14.37 16.91
C ARG A 421 -18.82 -13.12 17.76
N LYS A 422 -18.87 -13.31 19.08
CA LYS A 422 -18.55 -12.23 20.02
C LYS A 422 -17.05 -12.13 20.18
N LEU A 423 -16.49 -10.98 19.81
CA LEU A 423 -15.09 -10.65 19.93
C LEU A 423 -14.96 -9.52 20.95
N SER A 424 -13.97 -9.59 21.81
CA SER A 424 -13.77 -8.58 22.85
C SER A 424 -12.29 -8.31 23.03
N GLY A 425 -11.93 -7.06 23.29
CA GLY A 425 -10.55 -6.68 23.54
C GLY A 425 -10.43 -5.47 24.45
N ARG A 426 -9.20 -5.24 24.89
CA ARG A 426 -8.80 -4.04 25.64
C ARG A 426 -7.65 -3.39 24.90
N THR A 427 -7.84 -2.16 24.44
CA THR A 427 -6.82 -1.40 23.72
C THR A 427 -6.38 -0.21 24.56
N MET A 428 -5.08 -0.07 24.78
CA MET A 428 -4.51 1.12 25.41
C MET A 428 -4.69 2.35 24.52
N ILE A 429 -5.18 3.45 25.08
CA ILE A 429 -5.27 4.73 24.39
C ILE A 429 -3.91 5.41 24.55
N THR A 430 -3.23 5.70 23.43
CA THR A 430 -1.91 6.32 23.45
C THR A 430 -1.91 7.67 22.73
N PRO A 431 -1.00 8.58 23.08
CA PRO A 431 -0.88 9.88 22.40
C PRO A 431 -0.25 9.75 21.01
N GLN A 432 0.19 8.56 20.61
CA GLN A 432 0.83 8.34 19.31
C GLN A 432 -0.12 8.65 18.15
N ALA A 433 -1.42 8.44 18.31
CA ALA A 433 -2.41 8.71 17.26
C ALA A 433 -2.38 10.17 16.78
N SER A 434 -2.27 11.14 17.70
CA SER A 434 -2.21 12.57 17.35
C SER A 434 -0.86 12.96 16.73
N SER A 435 0.23 12.37 17.22
CA SER A 435 1.58 12.55 16.64
C SER A 435 1.67 11.99 15.22
N ILE A 436 1.16 10.77 15.00
CA ILE A 436 1.08 10.15 13.67
C ILE A 436 0.25 11.03 12.75
N LEU A 437 -0.93 11.48 13.18
CA LEU A 437 -1.76 12.37 12.38
C LEU A 437 -1.03 13.68 12.04
N LYS A 438 -0.34 14.32 13.00
CA LYS A 438 0.49 15.52 12.76
C LYS A 438 1.53 15.28 11.67
N THR A 439 2.28 14.19 11.78
CA THR A 439 3.28 13.83 10.77
C THR A 439 2.65 13.58 9.40
N ARG A 440 1.50 12.90 9.35
CA ARG A 440 0.79 12.61 8.09
C ARG A 440 0.23 13.85 7.43
N LEU A 441 -0.43 14.71 8.20
CA LEU A 441 -0.90 15.99 7.72
C LEU A 441 0.27 16.84 7.22
N GLY A 442 1.38 16.89 7.97
CA GLY A 442 2.61 17.57 7.53
C GLY A 442 3.15 17.04 6.20
N GLN A 443 3.16 15.71 6.00
CA GLN A 443 3.56 15.08 4.74
C GLN A 443 2.62 15.46 3.59
N LEU A 444 1.30 15.44 3.82
CA LEU A 444 0.30 15.85 2.83
C LEU A 444 0.47 17.33 2.43
N PHE A 445 0.62 18.23 3.40
CA PHE A 445 0.81 19.66 3.14
C PHE A 445 2.15 19.97 2.44
N SER A 446 3.24 19.27 2.79
CA SER A 446 4.55 19.47 2.14
C SER A 446 4.55 19.14 0.63
N ARG A 447 3.56 18.36 0.18
CA ARG A 447 3.40 17.95 -1.22
C ARG A 447 2.47 18.88 -2.02
N SER A 448 1.55 19.57 -1.35
CA SER A 448 0.76 20.63 -1.97
C SER A 448 1.63 21.86 -2.21
N LYS A 449 1.49 22.53 -3.36
CA LYS A 449 2.23 23.78 -3.66
C LYS A 449 1.87 24.97 -2.74
N GLU A 450 0.86 24.82 -1.88
CA GLU A 450 0.49 25.84 -0.90
C GLU A 450 1.51 25.87 0.26
N GLU A 451 1.88 27.07 0.71
CA GLU A 451 2.72 27.23 1.90
C GLU A 451 2.12 26.44 3.08
N THR A 452 2.96 25.65 3.75
CA THR A 452 2.59 24.92 4.97
C THR A 452 1.99 25.88 6.00
N ASP A 453 0.66 25.96 6.07
CA ASP A 453 -0.01 26.75 7.10
C ASP A 453 0.12 26.01 8.43
N ASN A 454 1.26 26.19 9.09
CA ASN A 454 1.56 25.62 10.39
C ASN A 454 0.49 26.00 11.43
N SER A 455 -0.24 27.11 11.22
CA SER A 455 -1.35 27.49 12.09
C SER A 455 -2.55 26.55 11.94
N LEU A 456 -2.82 26.02 10.75
CA LEU A 456 -3.88 25.03 10.52
C LEU A 456 -3.51 23.66 11.07
N LEU A 457 -2.27 23.23 10.90
CA LEU A 457 -1.75 22.00 11.52
C LEU A 457 -1.91 22.04 13.04
N GLU A 458 -1.44 23.13 13.69
CA GLU A 458 -1.59 23.32 15.13
C GLU A 458 -3.06 23.39 15.55
N LYS A 459 -3.93 24.08 14.81
CA LYS A 459 -5.38 24.10 15.09
C LYS A 459 -6.04 22.74 14.92
N THR A 460 -5.60 21.92 13.96
CA THR A 460 -6.14 20.58 13.72
C THR A 460 -5.73 19.61 14.82
N ILE A 461 -4.50 19.69 15.30
CA ILE A 461 -4.02 18.93 16.48
C ILE A 461 -4.75 19.37 17.75
N ASN A 462 -5.14 20.65 17.82
CA ASN A 462 -5.94 21.19 18.90
C ASN A 462 -7.43 20.82 18.80
N LEU A 463 -7.88 20.11 17.76
CA LEU A 463 -9.21 19.51 17.77
C LEU A 463 -9.26 18.47 18.89
N GLY A 464 -10.29 18.55 19.74
CA GLY A 464 -10.49 17.59 20.82
C GLY A 464 -10.89 16.24 20.27
N PHE A 465 -9.93 15.37 19.97
CA PHE A 465 -10.17 13.97 19.65
C PHE A 465 -9.05 13.07 20.17
N PHE A 466 -9.35 11.77 20.24
CA PHE A 466 -8.38 10.69 20.40
C PHE A 466 -8.89 9.45 19.69
N SER A 467 -7.99 8.51 19.37
CA SER A 467 -8.37 7.29 18.67
C SER A 467 -7.59 6.09 19.18
N ALA A 468 -8.19 4.91 19.07
CA ALA A 468 -7.53 3.65 19.36
C ALA A 468 -8.00 2.55 18.38
N PRO A 469 -7.10 1.65 17.96
CA PRO A 469 -7.46 0.51 17.12
C PRO A 469 -8.29 -0.53 17.88
N LEU A 470 -9.17 -1.24 17.17
CA LEU A 470 -9.84 -2.45 17.68
C LEU A 470 -8.90 -3.66 17.63
N THR A 471 -7.69 -3.49 18.20
CA THR A 471 -6.61 -4.47 18.16
C THR A 471 -7.07 -5.80 18.75
N GLY A 472 -7.04 -6.82 17.91
CA GLY A 472 -7.37 -8.19 18.28
C GLY A 472 -8.45 -8.78 17.40
N ILE A 473 -9.25 -8.02 16.65
CA ILE A 473 -10.30 -8.59 15.77
C ILE A 473 -9.69 -9.65 14.85
N ARG A 474 -8.64 -9.30 14.09
CA ARG A 474 -7.91 -10.23 13.23
C ARG A 474 -7.34 -11.41 14.00
N ASP A 475 -6.70 -11.17 15.14
CA ASP A 475 -6.08 -12.23 15.94
C ASP A 475 -7.13 -13.23 16.44
N HIS A 476 -8.25 -12.72 16.95
CA HIS A 476 -9.39 -13.51 17.37
C HIS A 476 -9.90 -14.38 16.21
N LEU A 477 -10.04 -13.84 15.00
CA LEU A 477 -10.45 -14.58 13.79
C LEU A 477 -9.41 -15.64 13.36
N LEU A 478 -8.14 -15.44 13.68
CA LEU A 478 -7.07 -16.43 13.53
C LEU A 478 -6.97 -17.40 14.70
N THR A 479 -7.91 -17.38 15.64
CA THR A 479 -7.90 -18.18 16.89
C THR A 479 -6.65 -17.93 17.74
N GLN A 480 -6.25 -16.67 17.80
CA GLN A 480 -5.14 -16.14 18.58
C GLN A 480 -5.58 -15.00 19.51
N LEU A 481 -4.85 -14.78 20.60
CA LEU A 481 -5.16 -13.77 21.61
C LEU A 481 -3.91 -12.96 21.98
N GLY A 482 -4.02 -11.64 21.89
CA GLY A 482 -3.04 -10.70 22.44
C GLY A 482 -3.35 -10.43 23.92
N SER A 483 -2.49 -10.87 24.84
CA SER A 483 -2.63 -10.59 26.27
C SER A 483 -1.29 -10.69 26.99
N ALA A 484 -1.22 -10.21 28.23
CA ALA A 484 -0.06 -10.43 29.08
C ALA A 484 0.01 -11.92 29.51
N HIS A 485 1.10 -12.59 29.16
CA HIS A 485 1.30 -14.00 29.50
C HIS A 485 2.73 -14.30 29.94
N THR A 486 2.89 -15.49 30.51
CA THR A 486 4.19 -16.06 30.83
C THR A 486 4.91 -16.48 29.56
N ASN A 487 6.21 -16.21 29.48
CA ASN A 487 7.09 -16.72 28.42
C ASN A 487 7.84 -17.97 28.90
N PRO A 488 8.22 -18.89 27.99
CA PRO A 488 9.10 -19.98 28.34
C PRO A 488 10.44 -19.46 28.85
N SER A 489 11.05 -20.16 29.80
CA SER A 489 12.37 -19.86 30.32
C SER A 489 13.28 -21.06 30.21
N GLU A 490 14.59 -20.81 30.12
CA GLU A 490 15.58 -21.87 30.08
C GLU A 490 15.50 -22.72 31.35
N GLY A 491 15.38 -24.04 31.19
CA GLY A 491 15.29 -24.98 32.31
C GLY A 491 13.92 -25.05 32.99
N ASP A 492 12.87 -24.42 32.47
CA ASP A 492 11.52 -24.64 32.98
C ASP A 492 11.09 -26.12 32.81
N PRO A 493 10.18 -26.65 33.67
CA PRO A 493 9.77 -28.06 33.59
C PRO A 493 9.10 -28.43 32.26
N ILE A 494 8.47 -27.47 31.58
CA ILE A 494 7.70 -27.70 30.36
C ILE A 494 8.65 -27.82 29.15
N SER A 495 9.62 -26.92 28.99
CA SER A 495 10.61 -27.02 27.91
C SER A 495 11.47 -28.26 28.05
N ARG A 496 11.81 -28.68 29.29
CA ARG A 496 12.47 -29.97 29.54
C ARG A 496 11.61 -31.16 29.13
N ALA A 497 10.32 -31.15 29.45
CA ALA A 497 9.40 -32.21 29.03
C ALA A 497 9.21 -32.28 27.51
N LEU A 498 9.29 -31.13 26.83
CA LEU A 498 9.23 -31.02 25.36
C LEU A 498 10.58 -31.28 24.68
N GLY A 499 11.68 -31.42 25.43
CA GLY A 499 13.02 -31.65 24.87
C GLY A 499 13.58 -30.47 24.07
N LEU A 500 13.17 -29.23 24.38
CA LEU A 500 13.61 -28.03 23.66
C LEU A 500 15.01 -27.59 24.12
N SER A 501 15.87 -27.19 23.18
CA SER A 501 17.18 -26.60 23.47
C SER A 501 17.06 -25.14 23.94
N ALA A 502 18.11 -24.62 24.60
CA ALA A 502 18.15 -23.22 25.05
C ALA A 502 17.99 -22.22 23.88
N GLU A 503 18.58 -22.52 22.72
CA GLU A 503 18.42 -21.70 21.52
C GLU A 503 16.98 -21.70 21.01
N GLN A 504 16.35 -22.88 20.95
CA GLN A 504 14.95 -23.01 20.51
C GLN A 504 13.99 -22.25 21.43
N VAL A 505 14.22 -22.30 22.75
CA VAL A 505 13.43 -21.54 23.73
C VAL A 505 13.61 -20.03 23.52
N SER A 506 14.85 -19.56 23.38
CA SER A 506 15.14 -18.14 23.14
C SER A 506 14.49 -17.61 21.86
N ARG A 507 14.57 -18.39 20.76
CA ARG A 507 13.92 -18.04 19.49
C ARG A 507 12.39 -18.08 19.58
N ALA A 508 11.82 -19.08 20.23
CA ALA A 508 10.37 -19.17 20.45
C ALA A 508 9.83 -17.98 21.27
N CYS A 509 10.56 -17.55 22.31
CA CYS A 509 10.24 -16.34 23.10
C CYS A 509 10.22 -15.07 22.24
N SER A 510 11.12 -14.95 21.26
CA SER A 510 11.13 -13.77 20.39
C SER A 510 9.88 -13.67 19.49
N THR A 511 9.12 -14.75 19.35
CA THR A 511 7.91 -14.86 18.52
C THR A 511 6.61 -14.96 19.33
N SER A 512 6.67 -14.81 20.66
CA SER A 512 5.55 -15.11 21.57
C SER A 512 4.49 -14.03 21.71
N ASN A 513 4.41 -13.04 20.81
CA ASN A 513 3.52 -11.88 20.97
C ASN A 513 2.01 -12.24 21.04
N LEU A 514 1.62 -13.39 20.47
CA LEU A 514 0.25 -13.85 20.40
C LEU A 514 0.14 -15.28 20.95
N LEU A 515 -0.89 -15.52 21.75
CA LEU A 515 -1.22 -16.83 22.29
C LEU A 515 -2.13 -17.58 21.31
N PRO A 516 -1.91 -18.89 21.07
CA PRO A 516 -2.95 -19.70 20.47
C PRO A 516 -4.14 -19.81 21.43
N TYR A 517 -5.35 -19.98 20.91
CA TYR A 517 -6.53 -20.20 21.75
C TYR A 517 -6.38 -21.41 22.64
N GLY A 518 -5.84 -22.52 22.12
CA GLY A 518 -5.74 -23.75 22.89
C GLY A 518 -7.12 -24.13 23.43
N ASP A 519 -7.19 -24.32 24.75
CA ASP A 519 -8.44 -24.57 25.49
C ASP A 519 -8.94 -23.31 26.26
N THR A 520 -8.22 -22.18 26.17
CA THR A 520 -8.40 -20.99 27.04
C THR A 520 -9.68 -20.22 26.75
N VAL A 521 -10.01 -20.02 25.48
CA VAL A 521 -11.15 -19.21 25.04
C VAL A 521 -12.35 -20.12 24.84
N ARG A 522 -13.44 -19.84 25.57
CA ARG A 522 -14.71 -20.55 25.40
C ARG A 522 -15.38 -20.11 24.11
N LEU A 523 -15.72 -21.08 23.28
CA LEU A 523 -16.44 -20.87 22.03
C LEU A 523 -17.87 -21.41 22.13
N ASP A 524 -18.78 -20.80 21.38
CA ASP A 524 -20.16 -21.24 21.30
C ASP A 524 -20.27 -22.66 20.69
N PRO A 525 -21.13 -23.56 21.22
CA PRO A 525 -21.33 -24.91 20.68
C PRO A 525 -21.71 -24.99 19.19
N THR A 526 -22.25 -23.91 18.60
CA THR A 526 -22.51 -23.80 17.16
C THR A 526 -21.26 -24.01 16.29
N TYR A 527 -20.06 -23.75 16.84
CA TYR A 527 -18.76 -24.05 16.21
C TYR A 527 -18.43 -25.55 16.16
N SER A 528 -19.33 -26.43 16.60
CA SER A 528 -19.31 -27.84 16.19
C SER A 528 -19.59 -28.03 14.69
N ARG A 529 -20.36 -27.11 14.08
CA ARG A 529 -20.74 -27.14 12.66
C ARG A 529 -19.97 -26.13 11.81
N LEU A 530 -19.64 -24.98 12.40
CA LEU A 530 -18.89 -23.88 11.78
C LEU A 530 -17.41 -23.92 12.21
N SER A 531 -16.56 -23.10 11.60
CA SER A 531 -15.17 -22.94 12.06
C SER A 531 -14.95 -21.57 12.70
N PRO A 532 -14.37 -21.50 13.92
CA PRO A 532 -14.02 -20.24 14.57
C PRO A 532 -12.83 -19.54 13.89
N PHE A 533 -12.06 -20.29 13.09
CA PHE A 533 -10.90 -19.82 12.36
C PHE A 533 -11.31 -19.30 10.96
N LYS A 534 -10.97 -18.04 10.67
CA LYS A 534 -11.24 -17.38 9.40
C LYS A 534 -9.93 -16.84 8.79
N PRO A 535 -9.39 -17.45 7.72
CA PRO A 535 -8.12 -17.02 7.12
C PRO A 535 -8.22 -15.68 6.36
N VAL A 536 -9.43 -15.31 5.93
CA VAL A 536 -9.76 -14.03 5.29
C VAL A 536 -10.92 -13.42 6.06
N THR A 537 -10.80 -12.16 6.45
CA THR A 537 -11.88 -11.39 7.06
C THR A 537 -12.76 -10.82 5.96
N HIS A 538 -14.05 -11.13 5.99
CA HIS A 538 -15.06 -10.56 5.12
C HIS A 538 -16.42 -10.68 5.85
N GLY A 539 -16.99 -9.55 6.24
CA GLY A 539 -18.15 -9.56 7.13
C GLY A 539 -18.57 -8.19 7.62
N GLN A 540 -19.47 -8.17 8.60
CA GLN A 540 -19.93 -6.95 9.26
C GLN A 540 -19.71 -7.06 10.77
N ILE A 541 -19.39 -5.95 11.43
CA ILE A 541 -19.31 -5.86 12.88
C ILE A 541 -20.34 -4.87 13.42
N ARG A 542 -20.80 -5.13 14.64
CA ARG A 542 -21.60 -4.21 15.44
C ARG A 542 -21.11 -4.21 16.88
N PHE A 543 -21.04 -3.04 17.51
CA PHE A 543 -20.67 -2.93 18.93
C PHE A 543 -21.78 -3.41 19.85
N THR A 544 -21.42 -4.21 20.85
CA THR A 544 -22.27 -4.58 22.00
C THR A 544 -21.78 -3.94 23.30
N LYS A 545 -20.49 -3.61 23.38
CA LYS A 545 -19.90 -2.83 24.47
C LYS A 545 -18.81 -1.92 23.94
N LEU A 546 -18.79 -0.67 24.39
CA LEU A 546 -17.67 0.25 24.16
C LEU A 546 -17.56 1.18 25.37
N THR A 547 -16.51 0.99 26.16
CA THR A 547 -16.28 1.71 27.42
C THR A 547 -14.87 2.27 27.46
N ILE A 548 -14.73 3.55 27.77
CA ILE A 548 -13.45 4.19 28.02
C ILE A 548 -13.22 4.24 29.52
N VAL A 549 -12.03 3.81 29.95
CA VAL A 549 -11.60 3.85 31.34
C VAL A 549 -10.47 4.86 31.50
N ASP A 550 -10.71 5.83 32.38
CA ASP A 550 -9.79 6.91 32.70
C ASP A 550 -8.98 6.62 33.99
N LYS A 551 -7.81 7.25 34.13
CA LYS A 551 -6.90 7.13 35.28
C LYS A 551 -7.53 7.49 36.61
N PHE A 552 -8.53 8.38 36.63
CA PHE A 552 -9.24 8.78 37.85
C PHE A 552 -10.44 7.88 38.16
N GLY A 553 -10.60 6.75 37.46
CA GLY A 553 -11.69 5.80 37.64
C GLY A 553 -13.01 6.24 37.01
N GLN A 554 -12.98 7.26 36.14
CA GLN A 554 -14.16 7.68 35.38
C GLN A 554 -14.41 6.72 34.24
N LEU A 555 -15.68 6.45 33.97
CA LEU A 555 -16.14 5.55 32.90
C LEU A 555 -16.99 6.35 31.93
N VAL A 556 -16.69 6.22 30.64
CA VAL A 556 -17.54 6.73 29.56
C VAL A 556 -18.03 5.54 28.76
N ASN A 557 -19.35 5.32 28.75
CA ASN A 557 -19.99 4.22 28.07
C ASN A 557 -20.70 4.73 26.82
N ALA A 558 -20.29 4.24 25.65
CA ALA A 558 -20.99 4.55 24.40
C ALA A 558 -22.27 3.73 24.22
N ILE A 559 -22.37 2.59 24.92
CA ILE A 559 -23.57 1.75 25.01
C ILE A 559 -23.86 1.57 26.50
N GLU A 560 -25.04 2.00 26.95
CA GLU A 560 -25.43 1.92 28.36
C GLU A 560 -25.90 0.49 28.72
N PRO A 561 -25.31 -0.17 29.74
CA PRO A 561 -25.60 -1.57 30.07
C PRO A 561 -27.07 -1.88 30.40
N ASP A 562 -27.78 -0.92 31.00
CA ASP A 562 -29.16 -1.07 31.49
C ASP A 562 -30.16 -0.19 30.73
N ALA A 563 -29.78 0.35 29.57
CA ALA A 563 -30.68 1.19 28.79
C ALA A 563 -31.86 0.36 28.23
N PRO A 564 -33.10 0.88 28.27
CA PRO A 564 -34.24 0.25 27.59
C PRO A 564 -33.93 0.05 26.11
N ALA A 565 -34.39 -1.06 25.50
CA ALA A 565 -34.07 -1.41 24.11
C ALA A 565 -34.41 -0.30 23.08
N ASP A 566 -35.39 0.53 23.38
CA ASP A 566 -35.82 1.66 22.54
C ASP A 566 -35.07 2.97 22.82
N SER A 567 -34.16 3.01 23.80
CA SER A 567 -33.35 4.18 24.13
C SER A 567 -32.28 4.45 23.04
N PRO A 568 -32.02 5.72 22.68
CA PRO A 568 -30.91 6.06 21.80
C PRO A 568 -29.54 5.62 22.36
N THR A 569 -29.40 5.46 23.67
CA THR A 569 -28.18 5.01 24.35
C THR A 569 -28.01 3.48 24.42
N ALA A 570 -29.03 2.72 24.00
CA ALA A 570 -28.98 1.26 23.98
C ALA A 570 -28.18 0.70 22.79
N ASN A 571 -27.93 1.51 21.76
CA ASN A 571 -27.18 1.12 20.57
C ASN A 571 -26.22 2.21 20.12
N LEU A 572 -25.06 1.82 19.58
CA LEU A 572 -24.09 2.76 19.02
C LEU A 572 -24.31 2.93 17.50
N TYR A 573 -24.33 4.19 17.04
CA TYR A 573 -24.45 4.54 15.62
C TYR A 573 -23.22 5.35 15.16
N PRO A 574 -22.09 4.67 14.88
CA PRO A 574 -20.85 5.36 14.56
C PRO A 574 -20.89 6.03 13.18
N CYS A 575 -20.14 7.11 13.03
CA CYS A 575 -19.81 7.69 11.73
C CYS A 575 -18.80 6.78 11.01
N VAL A 576 -19.21 6.08 9.96
CA VAL A 576 -18.36 5.07 9.30
C VAL A 576 -17.71 5.64 8.03
N SER A 577 -16.43 5.37 7.82
CA SER A 577 -15.75 5.68 6.56
C SER A 577 -16.45 4.99 5.38
N PHE A 578 -16.42 5.62 4.20
CA PHE A 578 -16.98 5.07 2.97
C PHE A 578 -16.45 3.67 2.64
N ARG A 579 -15.18 3.38 2.98
CA ARG A 579 -14.53 2.07 2.76
C ARG A 579 -15.05 0.96 3.65
N LEU A 580 -15.64 1.35 4.78
CA LEU A 580 -16.21 0.44 5.77
C LEU A 580 -17.73 0.55 5.87
N ALA A 581 -18.36 1.38 5.02
CA ALA A 581 -19.79 1.60 5.04
C ALA A 581 -20.52 0.39 4.42
N CYS A 582 -21.69 0.05 4.98
CA CYS A 582 -22.54 -0.97 4.40
C CYS A 582 -23.16 -0.45 3.09
N ASN A 583 -23.18 -1.29 2.07
CA ASN A 583 -23.81 -0.96 0.78
C ASN A 583 -25.29 -0.62 0.95
N PRO A 584 -25.85 0.36 0.21
CA PRO A 584 -27.27 0.63 0.23
C PRO A 584 -28.06 -0.47 -0.48
N LEU A 585 -29.22 -0.84 0.05
CA LEU A 585 -30.25 -1.61 -0.63
C LEU A 585 -30.84 -0.77 -1.77
N PRO A 586 -31.16 -1.38 -2.93
CA PRO A 586 -31.92 -0.72 -3.98
C PRO A 586 -33.22 -0.16 -3.41
N ASN A 587 -33.49 1.13 -3.63
CA ASN A 587 -34.63 1.80 -3.02
C ASN A 587 -35.94 1.21 -3.60
N PRO A 588 -36.80 0.54 -2.79
CA PRO A 588 -38.02 -0.09 -3.31
C PRO A 588 -39.10 0.95 -3.68
N THR A 589 -38.90 2.22 -3.34
CA THR A 589 -39.83 3.32 -3.61
C THR A 589 -39.28 4.26 -4.68
N SER A 590 -40.14 4.69 -5.61
CA SER A 590 -39.85 5.72 -6.63
C SER A 590 -39.59 7.11 -6.06
N ASP A 591 -39.74 7.29 -4.74
CA ASP A 591 -39.46 8.54 -4.04
C ASP A 591 -37.96 8.69 -3.78
N LYS A 592 -37.30 9.48 -4.64
CA LYS A 592 -35.87 9.81 -4.57
C LYS A 592 -35.45 10.53 -3.27
N ARG A 593 -36.41 10.95 -2.43
CA ARG A 593 -36.12 11.68 -1.17
C ARG A 593 -35.83 10.77 0.02
N LYS A 594 -36.18 9.48 -0.03
CA LYS A 594 -35.90 8.54 1.06
C LYS A 594 -34.48 8.01 0.99
N ILE A 595 -33.76 8.11 2.11
CA ILE A 595 -32.39 7.57 2.26
C ILE A 595 -32.45 6.04 2.10
N PRO A 596 -31.65 5.43 1.20
CA PRO A 596 -31.64 3.99 1.03
C PRO A 596 -31.12 3.30 2.29
N ARG A 597 -31.76 2.19 2.68
CA ARG A 597 -31.36 1.42 3.86
C ARG A 597 -30.10 0.61 3.58
N PRO A 598 -29.19 0.43 4.54
CA PRO A 598 -28.00 -0.40 4.32
C PRO A 598 -28.32 -1.92 4.30
N ILE A 599 -27.60 -2.67 3.46
CA ILE A 599 -27.55 -4.13 3.47
C ILE A 599 -26.85 -4.56 4.75
N THR A 600 -27.58 -5.19 5.67
CA THR A 600 -27.11 -5.53 7.01
C THR A 600 -27.42 -6.98 7.36
N ALA A 601 -26.55 -7.63 8.13
CA ALA A 601 -26.71 -9.04 8.53
C ALA A 601 -27.95 -9.27 9.41
N ILE A 602 -28.31 -8.28 10.24
CA ILE A 602 -29.57 -8.22 10.97
C ILE A 602 -30.32 -6.97 10.53
N GLN A 603 -31.65 -7.03 10.55
CA GLN A 603 -32.49 -5.89 10.23
C GLN A 603 -32.09 -4.64 11.03
N ALA A 604 -31.57 -3.63 10.31
CA ALA A 604 -31.23 -2.34 10.89
C ALA A 604 -32.46 -1.64 11.50
N ASN A 605 -32.21 -0.82 12.54
CA ASN A 605 -33.24 -0.03 13.19
C ASN A 605 -33.95 0.90 12.18
N LYS A 606 -35.25 1.14 12.40
CA LYS A 606 -36.13 1.80 11.41
C LYS A 606 -35.88 3.31 11.22
N ALA A 607 -35.01 3.94 12.02
CA ALA A 607 -34.70 5.36 11.93
C ALA A 607 -33.91 5.67 10.65
N GLU A 608 -34.33 6.68 9.88
CA GLU A 608 -33.68 7.06 8.63
C GLU A 608 -32.26 7.61 8.89
N GLY A 609 -31.28 7.16 8.10
CA GLY A 609 -29.89 7.67 8.14
C GLY A 609 -28.97 7.10 9.23
N LEU A 610 -29.45 6.23 10.12
CA LEU A 610 -28.65 5.64 11.19
C LEU A 610 -28.31 4.16 10.92
N CYS A 611 -27.04 3.78 11.10
CA CYS A 611 -26.55 2.41 10.94
C CYS A 611 -25.63 2.01 12.10
N GLN A 612 -25.83 0.82 12.65
CA GLN A 612 -24.99 0.25 13.73
C GLN A 612 -23.82 -0.59 13.18
N PHE A 613 -23.87 -0.94 11.91
CA PHE A 613 -22.97 -1.91 11.29
C PHE A 613 -21.81 -1.21 10.57
N VAL A 614 -20.63 -1.80 10.74
CA VAL A 614 -19.42 -1.49 10.00
C VAL A 614 -19.09 -2.71 9.14
N GLN A 615 -18.97 -2.52 7.83
CA GLN A 615 -18.64 -3.58 6.88
C GLN A 615 -17.13 -3.66 6.69
N ILE A 616 -16.54 -4.80 7.01
CA ILE A 616 -15.12 -5.05 6.77
C ILE A 616 -15.01 -5.78 5.41
N PRO A 617 -14.46 -5.12 4.37
CA PRO A 617 -14.25 -5.77 3.09
C PRO A 617 -13.22 -6.91 3.21
N PRO A 618 -13.10 -7.79 2.21
CA PRO A 618 -12.10 -8.86 2.17
C PRO A 618 -10.69 -8.41 2.56
N ARG A 619 -10.11 -9.04 3.58
CA ARG A 619 -8.75 -8.82 4.07
C ARG A 619 -8.08 -10.15 4.38
N ILE A 620 -6.88 -10.39 3.84
CA ILE A 620 -6.10 -11.58 4.17
C ILE A 620 -5.49 -11.39 5.57
N ASN A 621 -5.75 -12.32 6.49
CA ASN A 621 -5.37 -12.16 7.90
C ASN A 621 -3.89 -12.51 8.18
N GLN A 622 -3.14 -12.96 7.18
CA GLN A 622 -1.73 -13.31 7.28
C GLN A 622 -0.86 -12.52 6.30
N ALA A 623 0.43 -12.40 6.62
CA ALA A 623 1.39 -11.64 5.82
C ALA A 623 1.43 -12.15 4.38
N SER A 624 1.04 -11.28 3.45
CA SER A 624 0.97 -11.57 2.01
C SER A 624 1.48 -10.37 1.22
N ARG A 625 1.64 -10.48 -0.10
CA ARG A 625 1.95 -9.35 -1.00
C ARG A 625 1.39 -9.58 -2.40
N LEU A 626 1.10 -8.49 -3.10
CA LEU A 626 0.81 -8.50 -4.53
C LEU A 626 2.11 -8.36 -5.33
N ASN A 627 2.57 -9.45 -5.92
CA ASN A 627 3.59 -9.41 -6.95
C ASN A 627 2.96 -8.93 -8.25
N GLY A 628 3.65 -8.03 -8.94
CA GLY A 628 3.20 -7.39 -10.16
C GLY A 628 4.41 -6.77 -10.85
N GLY A 629 4.48 -6.91 -12.16
CA GLY A 629 5.57 -6.35 -12.95
C GLY A 629 5.46 -6.76 -14.41
N PHE A 630 6.23 -6.07 -15.25
CA PHE A 630 6.41 -6.51 -16.62
C PHE A 630 7.17 -7.84 -16.63
N VAL A 631 6.79 -8.73 -17.55
CA VAL A 631 7.35 -10.07 -17.66
C VAL A 631 7.90 -10.35 -19.04
N ILE A 632 8.84 -11.28 -19.11
CA ILE A 632 9.39 -11.80 -20.37
C ILE A 632 9.32 -13.33 -20.39
N PRO A 633 9.23 -13.95 -21.58
CA PRO A 633 9.29 -15.40 -21.72
C PRO A 633 10.64 -15.96 -21.25
N ASP A 634 10.61 -17.05 -20.50
CA ASP A 634 11.78 -17.82 -20.07
C ASP A 634 11.50 -19.32 -20.30
N GLY A 635 11.94 -19.83 -21.45
CA GLY A 635 11.58 -21.15 -21.93
C GLY A 635 10.06 -21.30 -22.11
N LYS A 636 9.43 -22.14 -21.28
CA LYS A 636 7.96 -22.38 -21.30
C LYS A 636 7.18 -21.53 -20.30
N GLN A 637 7.85 -20.74 -19.46
CA GLN A 637 7.25 -19.95 -18.40
C GLN A 637 7.49 -18.45 -18.63
N TYR A 638 6.92 -17.62 -17.76
CA TYR A 638 7.18 -16.18 -17.71
C TYR A 638 7.89 -15.86 -16.42
N ARG A 639 8.77 -14.87 -16.46
CA ARG A 639 9.40 -14.31 -15.27
C ARG A 639 9.36 -12.79 -15.28
N LEU A 640 9.50 -12.20 -14.11
CA LEU A 640 9.62 -10.75 -13.98
C LEU A 640 10.86 -10.24 -14.74
N CYS A 641 10.67 -9.14 -15.45
CA CYS A 641 11.70 -8.44 -16.21
C CYS A 641 12.71 -7.81 -15.24
N SER A 642 14.01 -8.00 -15.49
CA SER A 642 15.06 -7.28 -14.75
C SER A 642 15.21 -5.85 -15.27
N THR A 643 15.96 -5.03 -14.53
CA THR A 643 16.20 -3.61 -14.87
C THR A 643 16.90 -3.40 -16.23
N TRP A 644 17.56 -4.44 -16.76
CA TRP A 644 18.41 -4.37 -17.97
C TRP A 644 17.82 -5.09 -19.20
N GLU A 645 16.59 -5.58 -19.07
CA GLU A 645 15.85 -6.31 -20.11
C GLU A 645 14.71 -5.44 -20.67
N ASN A 646 14.39 -5.64 -21.95
CA ASN A 646 13.30 -4.92 -22.60
C ASN A 646 12.01 -5.75 -22.49
N PRO A 647 10.97 -5.30 -21.76
CA PRO A 647 9.70 -6.01 -21.64
C PRO A 647 8.77 -5.81 -22.85
N ILE A 648 9.12 -4.91 -23.76
CA ILE A 648 8.28 -4.51 -24.89
C ILE A 648 8.51 -5.49 -26.04
N TRP A 649 7.43 -6.02 -26.61
CA TRP A 649 7.49 -6.96 -27.74
C TRP A 649 6.98 -6.37 -29.06
N GLY A 650 6.36 -5.19 -29.03
CA GLY A 650 5.95 -4.45 -30.22
C GLY A 650 5.42 -3.07 -29.87
N TRP A 651 5.22 -2.24 -30.91
CA TRP A 651 4.67 -0.90 -30.77
C TRP A 651 3.65 -0.63 -31.87
N VAL A 652 2.66 0.20 -31.56
CA VAL A 652 1.64 0.62 -32.52
C VAL A 652 1.46 2.14 -32.46
N LEU A 653 1.43 2.76 -33.63
CA LEU A 653 1.18 4.18 -33.80
C LEU A 653 -0.10 4.35 -34.64
N ALA A 654 -1.06 5.11 -34.12
CA ALA A 654 -2.26 5.49 -34.87
C ALA A 654 -1.99 6.77 -35.66
N ASN A 655 -2.06 6.68 -36.99
CA ASN A 655 -1.94 7.84 -37.86
C ASN A 655 -3.35 8.41 -38.14
N TYR A 656 -3.63 9.58 -37.56
CA TYR A 656 -4.93 10.22 -37.70
C TYR A 656 -5.17 10.85 -39.07
N ALA A 657 -4.11 11.13 -39.85
CA ALA A 657 -4.21 11.82 -41.14
C ALA A 657 -4.83 10.93 -42.24
N ASP A 658 -4.40 9.67 -42.32
CA ASP A 658 -4.83 8.71 -43.35
C ASP A 658 -5.59 7.51 -42.77
N LYS A 659 -5.89 7.54 -41.46
CA LYS A 659 -6.55 6.46 -40.72
C LYS A 659 -5.82 5.12 -40.89
N SER A 660 -4.51 5.14 -40.68
CA SER A 660 -3.67 3.94 -40.70
C SER A 660 -3.15 3.57 -39.31
N LEU A 661 -2.77 2.30 -39.14
CA LEU A 661 -2.05 1.78 -37.98
C LEU A 661 -0.66 1.35 -38.43
N GLN A 662 0.37 1.98 -37.88
CA GLN A 662 1.77 1.62 -38.12
C GLN A 662 2.28 0.74 -36.98
N VAL A 663 2.86 -0.41 -37.32
CA VAL A 663 3.32 -1.40 -36.36
C VAL A 663 4.84 -1.53 -36.44
N PHE A 664 5.50 -1.47 -35.28
CA PHE A 664 6.94 -1.56 -35.14
C PHE A 664 7.33 -2.74 -34.21
N ASN A 665 8.54 -3.26 -34.39
CA ASN A 665 9.07 -4.31 -33.51
C ASN A 665 9.52 -3.74 -32.16
N ALA A 666 9.94 -4.63 -31.25
CA ALA A 666 10.44 -4.29 -29.92
C ALA A 666 11.56 -3.22 -29.89
N ASN A 667 12.33 -3.08 -30.98
CA ASN A 667 13.45 -2.15 -31.12
C ASN A 667 13.08 -0.85 -31.85
N GLY A 668 11.81 -0.66 -32.24
CA GLY A 668 11.36 0.54 -32.96
C GLY A 668 11.51 0.49 -34.48
N GLN A 669 11.84 -0.67 -35.05
CA GLN A 669 11.92 -0.83 -36.51
C GLN A 669 10.54 -1.08 -37.10
N PHE A 670 10.23 -0.40 -38.19
CA PHE A 670 8.94 -0.51 -38.88
C PHE A 670 8.71 -1.90 -39.50
N ILE A 671 7.53 -2.49 -39.29
CA ILE A 671 7.16 -3.82 -39.81
C ILE A 671 6.02 -3.77 -40.83
N ARG A 672 4.95 -3.00 -40.55
CA ARG A 672 3.77 -2.98 -41.42
C ARG A 672 2.91 -1.76 -41.16
N GLU A 673 2.25 -1.28 -42.21
CA GLU A 673 1.16 -0.32 -42.11
C GLU A 673 -0.15 -0.98 -42.55
N VAL A 674 -1.19 -0.79 -41.75
CA VAL A 674 -2.54 -1.33 -41.97
C VAL A 674 -3.51 -0.17 -42.16
N TYR A 675 -4.18 -0.11 -43.31
CA TYR A 675 -5.16 0.94 -43.59
C TYR A 675 -6.55 0.55 -43.11
N VAL A 676 -7.21 1.47 -42.40
CA VAL A 676 -8.60 1.31 -41.96
C VAL A 676 -9.52 1.92 -43.02
N GLN A 677 -10.25 1.09 -43.75
CA GLN A 677 -11.16 1.60 -44.78
C GLN A 677 -12.48 2.06 -44.17
N SER A 678 -13.12 3.06 -44.79
CA SER A 678 -14.33 3.70 -44.24
C SER A 678 -15.64 2.95 -44.52
N GLN A 679 -15.68 2.02 -45.50
CA GLN A 679 -16.91 1.31 -45.92
C GLN A 679 -16.95 -0.14 -45.39
N GLU A 680 -18.10 -0.58 -44.89
CA GLU A 680 -18.32 -1.93 -44.31
C GLU A 680 -18.30 -3.08 -45.34
N THR A 681 -18.36 -2.79 -46.64
CA THR A 681 -18.53 -3.79 -47.69
C THR A 681 -17.25 -4.57 -48.03
N GLU A 682 -16.09 -4.12 -47.56
CA GLU A 682 -14.81 -4.79 -47.81
C GLU A 682 -14.30 -5.50 -46.54
N ASN A 683 -14.19 -6.83 -46.62
CA ASN A 683 -13.86 -7.69 -45.47
C ASN A 683 -12.38 -7.59 -45.01
N THR A 684 -11.50 -7.02 -45.83
CA THR A 684 -10.04 -7.06 -45.63
C THR A 684 -9.41 -5.67 -45.72
N SER A 685 -8.68 -5.28 -44.67
CA SER A 685 -7.82 -4.10 -44.65
C SER A 685 -6.73 -4.21 -45.71
N THR A 686 -6.44 -3.12 -46.42
CA THR A 686 -5.26 -3.05 -47.30
C THR A 686 -4.00 -2.92 -46.44
N THR A 687 -2.97 -3.73 -46.71
CA THR A 687 -1.71 -3.70 -45.94
C THR A 687 -0.52 -3.42 -46.85
N MET A 688 0.39 -2.56 -46.41
CA MET A 688 1.71 -2.41 -47.02
C MET A 688 2.74 -3.18 -46.19
N ASN A 689 3.38 -4.19 -46.79
CA ASN A 689 4.47 -4.93 -46.16
C ASN A 689 5.72 -4.04 -45.98
N ALA A 690 6.46 -4.19 -44.87
CA ALA A 690 7.70 -3.45 -44.68
C ALA A 690 8.74 -3.70 -45.77
N LEU A 691 9.50 -2.62 -45.93
CA LEU A 691 10.62 -2.32 -46.82
C LEU A 691 11.88 -3.14 -46.52
N SER A 692 11.96 -3.62 -45.28
CA SER A 692 13.01 -4.47 -44.72
C SER A 692 12.36 -5.18 -43.54
N GLN A 693 12.26 -6.51 -43.57
CA GLN A 693 11.72 -7.24 -42.44
C GLN A 693 12.73 -7.14 -41.29
N GLY A 694 12.50 -6.21 -40.36
CA GLY A 694 13.03 -6.38 -39.01
C GLY A 694 12.48 -7.70 -38.46
N PRO A 695 13.22 -8.43 -37.61
CA PRO A 695 12.73 -9.68 -37.04
C PRO A 695 11.40 -9.41 -36.32
N SER A 696 10.33 -10.02 -36.82
CA SER A 696 9.02 -10.03 -36.17
C SER A 696 8.97 -11.20 -35.20
N SER A 697 8.24 -11.03 -34.10
CA SER A 697 7.95 -12.15 -33.20
C SER A 697 6.68 -12.84 -33.67
N ASP A 698 6.56 -14.15 -33.43
CA ASP A 698 5.36 -14.94 -33.76
C ASP A 698 4.05 -14.29 -33.26
N ARG A 699 4.14 -13.55 -32.15
CA ARG A 699 3.02 -12.83 -31.54
C ARG A 699 2.63 -11.57 -32.28
N LEU A 700 3.63 -10.83 -32.74
CA LEU A 700 3.38 -9.62 -33.50
C LEU A 700 2.80 -9.99 -34.87
N ASP A 701 3.26 -11.09 -35.47
CA ASP A 701 2.66 -11.66 -36.68
C ASP A 701 1.21 -12.10 -36.47
N LEU A 702 0.89 -12.69 -35.31
CA LEU A 702 -0.49 -13.01 -34.95
C LEU A 702 -1.37 -11.75 -34.91
N LEU A 703 -0.91 -10.68 -34.26
CA LEU A 703 -1.63 -9.40 -34.22
C LEU A 703 -1.80 -8.81 -35.63
N LEU A 704 -0.75 -8.82 -36.45
CA LEU A 704 -0.80 -8.34 -37.83
C LEU A 704 -1.82 -9.10 -38.68
N ASN A 705 -1.90 -10.42 -38.52
CA ASN A 705 -2.91 -11.25 -39.19
C ASN A 705 -4.34 -10.90 -38.76
N ARG A 706 -4.55 -10.45 -37.52
CA ARG A 706 -5.87 -9.98 -37.05
C ARG A 706 -6.22 -8.60 -37.59
N LEU A 707 -5.25 -7.68 -37.61
CA LEU A 707 -5.41 -6.33 -38.16
C LEU A 707 -5.74 -6.33 -39.68
N GLN A 708 -5.50 -7.42 -40.40
CA GLN A 708 -5.97 -7.58 -41.78
C GLN A 708 -7.51 -7.60 -41.91
N ARG A 709 -8.26 -7.84 -40.83
CA ARG A 709 -9.72 -7.75 -40.85
C ARG A 709 -10.14 -6.31 -40.62
N ASN A 710 -10.91 -5.74 -41.55
CA ASN A 710 -11.27 -4.33 -41.51
C ASN A 710 -12.02 -3.94 -40.22
N ALA A 711 -13.03 -4.73 -39.83
CA ALA A 711 -13.75 -4.53 -38.56
C ALA A 711 -12.82 -4.55 -37.34
N TYR A 712 -11.77 -5.39 -37.37
CA TYR A 712 -10.80 -5.46 -36.29
C TYR A 712 -9.90 -4.22 -36.24
N ALA A 713 -9.33 -3.82 -37.38
CA ALA A 713 -8.48 -2.65 -37.48
C ALA A 713 -9.23 -1.36 -37.12
N ARG A 714 -10.50 -1.23 -37.54
CA ARG A 714 -11.35 -0.08 -37.21
C ARG A 714 -11.63 0.02 -35.72
N GLY A 715 -12.02 -1.09 -35.07
CA GLY A 715 -12.22 -1.12 -33.63
C GLY A 715 -10.93 -0.76 -32.88
N PHE A 716 -9.79 -1.34 -33.30
CA PHE A 716 -8.48 -1.07 -32.72
C PHE A 716 -8.08 0.41 -32.83
N PHE A 717 -8.26 1.01 -34.01
CA PHE A 717 -7.96 2.42 -34.24
C PHE A 717 -8.87 3.35 -33.41
N SER A 718 -10.17 3.05 -33.35
CA SER A 718 -11.13 3.82 -32.54
C SER A 718 -10.79 3.78 -31.05
N MET A 719 -10.38 2.60 -30.54
CA MET A 719 -9.92 2.43 -29.15
C MET A 719 -8.69 3.31 -28.87
N LEU A 720 -7.67 3.27 -29.73
CA LEU A 720 -6.46 4.09 -29.54
C LEU A 720 -6.75 5.60 -29.61
N ALA A 721 -7.62 6.02 -30.54
CA ALA A 721 -8.01 7.42 -30.68
C ALA A 721 -8.70 7.95 -29.40
N GLN A 722 -9.69 7.21 -28.88
CA GLN A 722 -10.40 7.59 -27.66
C GLN A 722 -9.48 7.55 -26.43
N ALA A 723 -8.55 6.60 -26.36
CA ALA A 723 -7.59 6.55 -25.27
C ALA A 723 -6.66 7.78 -25.29
N SER A 724 -6.15 8.17 -26.46
CA SER A 724 -5.32 9.37 -26.62
C SER A 724 -6.08 10.64 -26.20
N ASP A 725 -7.35 10.78 -26.58
CA ASP A 725 -8.20 11.91 -26.14
C ASP A 725 -8.41 11.94 -24.61
N ALA A 726 -8.60 10.78 -23.98
CA ALA A 726 -8.81 10.67 -22.53
C ALA A 726 -7.54 10.97 -21.72
N ILE A 727 -6.38 10.65 -22.31
CA ILE A 727 -5.06 10.83 -21.75
C ILE A 727 -4.68 12.33 -21.73
N ASP A 728 -5.31 13.22 -22.50
CA ASP A 728 -4.78 14.54 -22.76
C ASP A 728 -4.70 15.49 -21.53
N SER A 729 -3.47 15.63 -21.02
CA SER A 729 -2.94 16.74 -20.23
C SER A 729 -1.45 16.81 -20.53
N ASN A 730 -1.05 17.66 -21.48
CA ASN A 730 0.33 17.94 -21.91
C ASN A 730 1.37 17.72 -20.81
N THR A 731 1.95 16.52 -20.74
CA THR A 731 3.16 16.27 -19.96
C THR A 731 4.31 16.90 -20.74
N SER A 732 5.11 17.73 -20.08
CA SER A 732 6.32 18.34 -20.66
C SER A 732 7.31 17.31 -21.23
N GLU A 733 7.16 16.03 -20.87
CA GLU A 733 7.97 14.93 -21.40
C GLU A 733 7.62 14.57 -22.86
N TYR A 734 6.38 14.81 -23.31
CA TYR A 734 5.96 14.57 -24.69
C TYR A 734 6.33 15.72 -25.64
N SER A 735 6.32 16.96 -25.14
CA SER A 735 6.58 18.16 -25.95
C SER A 735 7.97 18.23 -26.58
N GLY A 736 8.92 17.41 -26.09
CA GLY A 736 10.26 17.28 -26.67
C GLY A 736 10.34 16.35 -27.89
N PHE A 737 9.25 15.66 -28.25
CA PHE A 737 9.21 14.66 -29.33
C PHE A 737 8.18 15.05 -30.40
N LEU A 738 8.57 14.98 -31.68
CA LEU A 738 7.67 15.22 -32.84
C LEU A 738 6.37 14.39 -32.92
N PRO A 739 6.25 13.18 -32.32
CA PRO A 739 4.97 12.48 -32.13
C PRO A 739 3.80 13.33 -31.65
N ALA A 740 4.02 14.42 -30.90
CA ALA A 740 2.95 15.35 -30.51
C ALA A 740 2.16 15.95 -31.70
N ALA A 741 2.72 15.95 -32.92
CA ALA A 741 2.06 16.39 -34.14
C ALA A 741 1.52 15.23 -35.01
N PHE A 742 1.90 13.98 -34.74
CA PHE A 742 1.74 12.84 -35.66
C PHE A 742 0.99 11.64 -35.08
N GLY A 743 0.65 11.67 -33.79
CA GLY A 743 -0.01 10.60 -33.05
C GLY A 743 0.89 10.00 -31.97
N GLU A 744 0.27 9.51 -30.89
CA GLU A 744 0.99 8.96 -29.74
C GLU A 744 1.32 7.46 -29.95
N PRO A 745 2.59 7.02 -29.88
CA PRO A 745 2.92 5.60 -29.92
C PRO A 745 2.49 4.88 -28.64
N PHE A 746 1.86 3.72 -28.79
CA PHE A 746 1.49 2.80 -27.72
C PHE A 746 2.39 1.56 -27.70
N CYS A 747 2.69 1.08 -26.50
CA CYS A 747 3.52 -0.10 -26.26
C CYS A 747 2.68 -1.37 -26.13
N LEU A 748 3.21 -2.47 -26.70
CA LEU A 748 2.73 -3.82 -26.44
C LEU A 748 3.70 -4.53 -25.50
N ALA A 749 3.23 -4.89 -24.30
CA ALA A 749 4.02 -5.55 -23.28
C ALA A 749 3.21 -6.63 -22.56
N ASP A 750 3.90 -7.50 -21.81
CA ASP A 750 3.25 -8.49 -20.95
C ASP A 750 3.43 -8.12 -19.49
N ILE A 751 2.38 -8.27 -18.70
CA ILE A 751 2.41 -8.12 -17.24
C ILE A 751 2.09 -9.44 -16.57
N GLY A 752 2.73 -9.71 -15.44
CA GLY A 752 2.47 -10.88 -14.60
C GLY A 752 2.12 -10.46 -13.19
N CYS A 753 1.06 -11.03 -12.64
CA CYS A 753 0.62 -10.76 -11.27
C CYS A 753 0.45 -12.06 -10.47
N SER A 754 0.76 -12.03 -9.17
CA SER A 754 0.50 -13.15 -8.26
C SER A 754 0.36 -12.66 -6.81
N ILE A 755 -0.40 -13.40 -6.00
CA ILE A 755 -0.53 -13.11 -4.55
C ILE A 755 0.34 -14.11 -3.79
N GLU A 756 1.42 -13.65 -3.18
CA GLU A 756 2.38 -14.49 -2.47
C GLU A 756 2.20 -14.37 -0.95
N LEU A 757 2.25 -15.51 -0.27
CA LEU A 757 2.18 -15.62 1.19
C LEU A 757 3.60 -15.69 1.79
N ALA A 758 3.84 -14.97 2.89
CA ALA A 758 5.15 -14.96 3.57
C ALA A 758 5.47 -16.28 4.28
N SER A 759 4.43 -17.01 4.69
CA SER A 759 4.50 -18.28 5.41
C SER A 759 3.44 -19.24 4.88
N PRO A 760 3.55 -20.55 5.19
CA PRO A 760 2.48 -21.49 4.91
C PRO A 760 1.13 -20.98 5.45
N PRO A 761 0.00 -21.31 4.79
CA PRO A 761 -1.33 -20.94 5.28
C PRO A 761 -1.51 -21.29 6.76
N GLN A 762 -1.93 -20.31 7.55
CA GLN A 762 -2.22 -20.52 8.97
C GLN A 762 -3.37 -21.52 9.14
N ARG A 763 -3.41 -22.13 10.32
CA ARG A 763 -4.40 -23.15 10.69
C ARG A 763 -5.16 -22.71 11.93
N ASN A 764 -6.27 -23.40 12.18
CA ASN A 764 -7.03 -23.25 13.41
C ASN A 764 -6.17 -23.65 14.62
N GLU A 765 -6.01 -22.72 15.57
CA GLU A 765 -5.25 -22.85 16.81
C GLU A 765 -6.16 -23.07 18.04
N SER A 766 -7.47 -23.25 17.83
CA SER A 766 -8.42 -23.72 18.85
C SER A 766 -8.41 -25.24 18.96
N ARG A 767 -8.40 -25.75 20.19
CA ARG A 767 -8.49 -27.19 20.49
C ARG A 767 -9.91 -27.67 20.81
N GLN A 768 -10.80 -26.76 21.23
CA GLN A 768 -12.21 -27.08 21.48
C GLN A 768 -12.96 -27.44 20.19
N PHE A 769 -12.69 -26.71 19.10
CA PHE A 769 -13.32 -26.92 17.79
C PHE A 769 -12.28 -26.80 16.66
N PRO A 770 -11.42 -27.83 16.43
CA PRO A 770 -10.31 -27.78 15.48
C PRO A 770 -10.73 -28.00 14.02
N ARG A 771 -11.92 -27.53 13.63
CA ARG A 771 -12.47 -27.71 12.29
C ARG A 771 -11.77 -26.79 11.27
N PRO A 772 -11.48 -27.27 10.04
CA PRO A 772 -10.98 -26.40 8.98
C PRO A 772 -11.99 -25.30 8.63
N PRO A 773 -11.54 -24.16 8.09
CA PRO A 773 -12.43 -23.10 7.62
C PRO A 773 -13.30 -23.59 6.45
N GLU A 774 -14.43 -22.91 6.20
CA GLU A 774 -15.32 -23.20 5.06
C GLU A 774 -14.60 -23.10 3.71
N LEU A 775 -13.67 -22.15 3.59
CA LEU A 775 -12.80 -21.99 2.44
C LEU A 775 -11.35 -21.85 2.93
N SER A 776 -10.46 -22.70 2.41
CA SER A 776 -9.03 -22.59 2.69
C SER A 776 -8.45 -21.33 2.03
N LEU A 777 -7.40 -20.75 2.62
CA LEU A 777 -6.80 -19.52 2.09
C LEU A 777 -6.37 -19.64 0.62
N LEU A 778 -5.85 -20.80 0.23
CA LEU A 778 -5.38 -21.06 -1.14
C LEU A 778 -6.52 -21.24 -2.15
N ASP A 779 -7.75 -21.45 -1.67
CA ASP A 779 -8.93 -21.65 -2.51
C ASP A 779 -9.67 -20.34 -2.81
N TYR A 780 -9.37 -19.26 -2.08
CA TYR A 780 -9.87 -17.92 -2.40
C TYR A 780 -9.35 -17.45 -3.76
N SER A 781 -10.25 -16.82 -4.53
CA SER A 781 -9.92 -16.14 -5.78
C SER A 781 -10.17 -14.65 -5.59
N PHE A 782 -9.14 -13.84 -5.76
CA PHE A 782 -9.22 -12.39 -5.66
C PHE A 782 -9.11 -11.79 -7.06
N SER A 783 -10.07 -10.94 -7.40
CA SER A 783 -10.06 -10.16 -8.62
C SER A 783 -9.06 -9.00 -8.51
N VAL A 784 -8.32 -8.77 -9.59
CA VAL A 784 -7.41 -7.62 -9.78
C VAL A 784 -7.92 -6.81 -10.96
N GLY A 785 -8.29 -5.56 -10.70
CA GLY A 785 -8.63 -4.56 -11.71
C GLY A 785 -7.36 -4.10 -12.41
N LEU A 786 -7.42 -4.01 -13.74
CA LEU A 786 -6.34 -3.53 -14.59
C LEU A 786 -6.69 -2.11 -15.03
N GLY A 787 -5.89 -1.14 -14.60
CA GLY A 787 -6.07 0.27 -14.91
C GLY A 787 -7.39 0.86 -14.40
N ASN A 788 -7.54 2.16 -14.61
CA ASN A 788 -8.79 2.88 -14.43
C ASN A 788 -8.88 3.93 -15.54
N ALA A 789 -9.88 3.84 -16.41
CA ALA A 789 -9.98 4.68 -17.60
C ALA A 789 -10.36 6.13 -17.28
N ASP A 790 -11.05 6.36 -16.17
CA ASP A 790 -11.42 7.71 -15.71
C ASP A 790 -10.25 8.41 -15.00
N ALA A 791 -9.24 7.63 -14.57
CA ALA A 791 -8.01 8.13 -13.99
C ALA A 791 -7.00 8.49 -15.09
N ARG A 792 -6.82 9.78 -15.37
CA ARG A 792 -5.89 10.23 -16.43
C ARG A 792 -4.44 9.85 -16.15
N PHE A 793 -4.09 9.58 -14.89
CA PHE A 793 -2.74 9.15 -14.54
C PHE A 793 -2.45 7.67 -14.86
N ASP A 794 -3.47 6.89 -15.25
CA ASP A 794 -3.32 5.51 -15.68
C ASP A 794 -2.99 5.41 -17.18
N GLY A 795 -2.01 4.59 -17.52
CA GLY A 795 -1.55 4.36 -18.89
C GLY A 795 -2.20 3.18 -19.60
N LEU A 796 -3.17 2.46 -19.03
CA LEU A 796 -3.78 1.30 -19.68
C LEU A 796 -4.74 1.72 -20.79
N VAL A 797 -4.51 1.20 -22.00
CA VAL A 797 -5.46 1.34 -23.11
C VAL A 797 -6.33 0.10 -23.24
N GLY A 798 -5.74 -1.09 -23.16
CA GLY A 798 -6.49 -2.33 -23.34
C GLY A 798 -5.63 -3.55 -23.04
N HIS A 799 -6.27 -4.71 -22.93
CA HIS A 799 -5.58 -5.94 -22.59
C HIS A 799 -6.24 -7.18 -23.20
N PHE A 800 -5.46 -8.24 -23.42
CA PHE A 800 -5.93 -9.50 -23.98
C PHE A 800 -5.17 -10.70 -23.41
N PRO A 801 -5.75 -11.92 -23.44
CA PRO A 801 -5.11 -13.11 -22.90
C PRO A 801 -3.90 -13.52 -23.75
N VAL A 802 -2.78 -13.82 -23.09
CA VAL A 802 -1.48 -14.17 -23.69
C VAL A 802 -1.50 -15.42 -24.58
N LYS A 803 -2.36 -16.40 -24.23
CA LYS A 803 -2.51 -17.68 -24.93
C LYS A 803 -3.73 -17.72 -25.85
N ALA A 804 -4.50 -16.64 -25.93
CA ALA A 804 -5.64 -16.56 -26.82
C ALA A 804 -5.21 -16.06 -28.21
N ASP A 805 -6.03 -16.38 -29.20
CA ASP A 805 -5.90 -16.00 -30.61
C ASP A 805 -5.91 -14.48 -30.91
N MET A 806 -5.84 -13.63 -29.86
CA MET A 806 -5.99 -12.17 -29.91
C MET A 806 -7.27 -11.72 -30.63
N ASN A 807 -8.34 -12.52 -30.55
CA ASN A 807 -9.62 -12.21 -31.21
C ASN A 807 -10.42 -11.11 -30.49
N GLN A 808 -10.20 -10.94 -29.18
CA GLN A 808 -10.95 -10.04 -28.33
C GLN A 808 -9.98 -9.18 -27.53
N ILE A 809 -10.19 -7.88 -27.55
CA ILE A 809 -9.47 -6.90 -26.73
C ILE A 809 -10.45 -6.34 -25.71
N TYR A 810 -10.06 -6.39 -24.45
CA TYR A 810 -10.84 -5.82 -23.34
C TYR A 810 -10.30 -4.43 -23.04
N THR A 811 -11.18 -3.45 -22.99
CA THR A 811 -10.84 -2.03 -22.83
C THR A 811 -12.06 -1.24 -22.35
N SER A 812 -11.83 -0.04 -21.84
CA SER A 812 -12.87 0.95 -21.55
C SER A 812 -13.03 1.98 -22.68
N PHE A 813 -12.29 1.83 -23.78
CA PHE A 813 -12.26 2.77 -24.91
C PHE A 813 -12.75 2.10 -26.20
N GLY A 814 -13.45 2.85 -27.05
CA GLY A 814 -13.90 2.43 -28.38
C GLY A 814 -15.42 2.24 -28.50
N GLU A 815 -15.90 2.04 -29.73
CA GLU A 815 -17.32 1.90 -30.04
C GLU A 815 -17.84 0.45 -29.91
N THR A 816 -18.99 0.27 -29.26
CA THR A 816 -19.73 -1.00 -29.18
C THR A 816 -20.56 -1.24 -30.44
N SER A 817 -19.93 -1.68 -31.51
CA SER A 817 -20.63 -2.16 -32.71
C SER A 817 -20.69 -3.68 -32.76
N SER A 818 -21.82 -4.24 -33.21
CA SER A 818 -22.01 -5.68 -33.42
C SER A 818 -20.99 -6.21 -34.44
N GLY A 819 -19.97 -6.93 -33.98
CA GLY A 819 -18.89 -7.48 -34.82
C GLY A 819 -17.50 -6.86 -34.58
N SER A 820 -17.39 -5.85 -33.71
CA SER A 820 -16.10 -5.31 -33.25
C SER A 820 -15.37 -6.32 -32.33
N PRO A 821 -14.04 -6.50 -32.44
CA PRO A 821 -13.27 -7.31 -31.49
C PRO A 821 -13.03 -6.59 -30.15
N VAL A 822 -13.35 -5.30 -30.10
CA VAL A 822 -13.18 -4.45 -28.93
C VAL A 822 -14.39 -4.67 -28.04
N ILE A 823 -14.14 -5.31 -26.90
CA ILE A 823 -15.13 -5.55 -25.86
C ILE A 823 -15.00 -4.41 -24.86
N HIS A 824 -16.04 -3.58 -24.80
CA HIS A 824 -16.15 -2.48 -23.86
C HIS A 824 -16.54 -2.97 -22.46
N GLU A 825 -15.68 -3.83 -21.89
CA GLU A 825 -15.81 -4.40 -20.55
C GLU A 825 -14.40 -4.64 -20.01
N GLN A 826 -14.09 -4.08 -18.84
CA GLN A 826 -12.84 -4.38 -18.16
C GLN A 826 -12.95 -5.73 -17.46
N LYS A 827 -12.31 -6.75 -18.05
CA LYS A 827 -12.25 -8.07 -17.45
C LYS A 827 -11.14 -8.13 -16.41
N THR A 828 -11.51 -8.39 -15.17
CA THR A 828 -10.56 -8.51 -14.05
C THR A 828 -9.69 -9.77 -14.18
N LEU A 829 -8.52 -9.75 -13.54
CA LEU A 829 -7.67 -10.93 -13.39
C LEU A 829 -8.01 -11.66 -12.09
N GLU A 830 -8.38 -12.93 -12.19
CA GLU A 830 -8.61 -13.78 -11.02
C GLU A 830 -7.30 -14.42 -10.55
N ILE A 831 -6.87 -14.10 -9.33
CA ILE A 831 -5.61 -14.56 -8.75
C ILE A 831 -5.86 -15.27 -7.43
N LYS A 832 -5.26 -16.46 -7.30
CA LYS A 832 -5.28 -17.22 -6.04
C LYS A 832 -4.01 -16.96 -5.22
N PRO A 833 -4.11 -16.86 -3.88
CA PRO A 833 -2.93 -16.84 -3.03
C PRO A 833 -2.11 -18.12 -3.18
N HIS A 834 -0.79 -18.01 -3.08
CA HIS A 834 0.10 -19.15 -3.13
C HIS A 834 1.26 -19.03 -2.15
N TYR A 835 1.82 -20.18 -1.79
CA TYR A 835 3.03 -20.31 -1.01
C TYR A 835 3.95 -21.33 -1.70
N VAL A 836 5.21 -20.97 -1.94
CA VAL A 836 6.23 -21.89 -2.43
C VAL A 836 7.18 -22.20 -1.28
N SER A 837 7.35 -23.49 -0.98
CA SER A 837 8.25 -23.91 0.09
C SER A 837 9.70 -23.66 -0.31
N SER A 838 10.52 -23.14 0.62
CA SER A 838 11.96 -23.01 0.40
C SER A 838 12.67 -24.38 0.23
N LEU A 839 12.02 -25.47 0.64
CA LEU A 839 12.52 -26.83 0.42
C LEU A 839 12.37 -27.30 -1.04
N ASP A 840 11.57 -26.61 -1.86
CA ASP A 840 11.47 -26.87 -3.29
C ASP A 840 12.82 -26.59 -3.98
N GLU A 841 13.36 -27.57 -4.69
CA GLU A 841 14.62 -27.45 -5.42
C GLU A 841 14.49 -26.50 -6.62
N GLU A 842 13.31 -26.46 -7.24
CA GLU A 842 12.98 -25.60 -8.38
C GLU A 842 12.25 -24.31 -7.93
N PHE A 843 12.61 -23.78 -6.76
CA PHE A 843 11.93 -22.65 -6.10
C PHE A 843 11.56 -21.49 -7.06
N ALA A 844 12.51 -21.04 -7.89
CA ALA A 844 12.28 -19.93 -8.81
C ALA A 844 11.26 -20.28 -9.93
N ALA A 845 11.36 -21.47 -10.52
CA ALA A 845 10.42 -21.94 -11.54
C ALA A 845 9.02 -22.18 -10.95
N SER A 846 8.95 -22.78 -9.76
CA SER A 846 7.70 -22.96 -9.02
C SER A 846 7.03 -21.62 -8.70
N HIS A 847 7.80 -20.59 -8.31
CA HIS A 847 7.30 -19.24 -8.07
C HIS A 847 6.79 -18.56 -9.35
N ASN A 848 7.61 -18.58 -10.41
CA ASN A 848 7.26 -18.03 -11.73
C ASN A 848 6.01 -18.68 -12.34
N SER A 849 5.79 -19.98 -12.11
CA SER A 849 4.60 -20.70 -12.57
C SER A 849 3.28 -20.17 -11.99
N LYS A 850 3.33 -19.39 -10.89
CA LYS A 850 2.15 -18.81 -10.24
C LYS A 850 1.76 -17.44 -10.80
N LEU A 851 2.54 -16.88 -11.72
CA LEU A 851 2.22 -15.62 -12.39
C LEU A 851 1.02 -15.81 -13.32
N GLN A 852 -0.03 -15.03 -13.09
CA GLN A 852 -1.11 -14.84 -14.05
C GLN A 852 -0.69 -13.73 -15.02
N VAL A 853 -0.49 -14.10 -16.28
CA VAL A 853 0.08 -13.22 -17.29
C VAL A 853 -1.01 -12.67 -18.21
N ARG A 854 -0.93 -11.37 -18.50
CA ARG A 854 -1.81 -10.66 -19.44
C ARG A 854 -0.97 -9.81 -20.39
N SER A 855 -1.34 -9.80 -21.66
CA SER A 855 -0.77 -8.85 -22.63
C SER A 855 -1.55 -7.55 -22.55
N VAL A 856 -0.83 -6.43 -22.50
CA VAL A 856 -1.38 -5.09 -22.31
C VAL A 856 -0.89 -4.14 -23.40
N ILE A 857 -1.77 -3.21 -23.75
CA ILE A 857 -1.52 -2.04 -24.58
C ILE A 857 -1.45 -0.87 -23.61
N VAL A 858 -0.29 -0.22 -23.52
CA VAL A 858 -0.04 0.84 -22.53
C VAL A 858 0.60 2.06 -23.17
N ASP A 859 0.34 3.23 -22.60
CA ASP A 859 1.11 4.44 -22.85
C ASP A 859 2.56 4.24 -22.32
N PRO A 860 3.60 4.46 -23.14
CA PRO A 860 5.00 4.35 -22.74
C PRO A 860 5.43 5.26 -21.58
N PHE A 861 4.79 6.41 -21.40
CA PHE A 861 5.23 7.45 -20.45
C PHE A 861 4.40 7.45 -19.16
N ARG A 862 3.26 6.78 -19.15
CA ARG A 862 2.40 6.66 -17.97
C ARG A 862 2.51 5.31 -17.30
N PRO A 863 2.41 5.28 -15.96
CA PRO A 863 2.32 4.02 -15.25
C PRO A 863 0.97 3.33 -15.46
N LEU A 864 1.00 2.02 -15.50
CA LEU A 864 -0.17 1.15 -15.37
C LEU A 864 -0.44 0.87 -13.88
N HIS A 865 -1.67 0.99 -13.41
CA HIS A 865 -2.03 0.63 -12.03
C HIS A 865 -2.81 -0.68 -11.95
N LEU A 866 -2.53 -1.41 -10.86
CA LEU A 866 -3.24 -2.63 -10.49
C LEU A 866 -4.05 -2.36 -9.21
N TYR A 867 -5.34 -2.67 -9.26
CA TYR A 867 -6.29 -2.43 -8.18
C TYR A 867 -6.82 -3.74 -7.60
N THR A 868 -6.96 -3.80 -6.28
CA THR A 868 -7.44 -5.03 -5.58
C THR A 868 -8.54 -4.75 -4.58
N GLY A 869 -9.22 -3.61 -4.69
CA GLY A 869 -10.38 -3.31 -3.84
C GLY A 869 -10.06 -3.23 -2.35
N ASN A 870 -8.90 -2.66 -2.02
CA ASN A 870 -8.37 -2.55 -0.66
C ASN A 870 -7.94 -3.89 -0.01
N VAL A 871 -7.69 -4.96 -0.78
CA VAL A 871 -7.02 -6.19 -0.27
C VAL A 871 -5.51 -6.00 -0.18
N PHE A 872 -4.94 -5.29 -1.16
CA PHE A 872 -3.55 -4.85 -1.23
C PHE A 872 -3.51 -3.38 -1.64
N PRO A 873 -2.46 -2.64 -1.26
CA PRO A 873 -2.26 -1.31 -1.79
C PRO A 873 -2.13 -1.32 -3.32
N MET A 874 -2.58 -0.24 -3.97
CA MET A 874 -2.45 -0.05 -5.42
C MET A 874 -0.99 -0.23 -5.85
N LYS A 875 -0.77 -1.00 -6.92
CA LYS A 875 0.57 -1.27 -7.45
C LYS A 875 0.78 -0.56 -8.79
N GLU A 876 1.83 0.25 -8.84
CA GLU A 876 2.22 1.04 -10.02
C GLU A 876 3.28 0.30 -10.84
N LEU A 877 3.05 0.12 -12.14
CA LEU A 877 3.97 -0.53 -13.08
C LEU A 877 4.46 0.49 -14.12
N ARG A 878 5.77 0.73 -14.17
CA ARG A 878 6.41 1.62 -15.17
C ARG A 878 7.34 0.85 -16.10
N LEU A 879 7.28 1.18 -17.39
CA LEU A 879 8.24 0.67 -18.35
C LEU A 879 9.64 1.25 -18.06
N PRO A 880 10.73 0.48 -18.29
CA PRO A 880 12.06 1.01 -18.12
C PRO A 880 12.31 2.17 -19.10
N LYS A 881 12.66 3.34 -18.55
CA LYS A 881 12.86 4.57 -19.34
C LYS A 881 13.85 4.37 -20.51
N TRP A 882 14.94 3.65 -20.28
CA TRP A 882 15.94 3.37 -21.31
C TRP A 882 15.38 2.56 -22.48
N SER A 883 14.41 1.66 -22.24
CA SER A 883 13.79 0.83 -23.29
C SER A 883 12.91 1.69 -24.19
N VAL A 884 12.14 2.59 -23.59
CA VAL A 884 11.33 3.59 -24.29
C VAL A 884 12.23 4.55 -25.06
N ASP A 885 13.19 5.19 -24.41
CA ASP A 885 14.08 6.19 -25.01
C ASP A 885 14.92 5.62 -26.17
N ASN A 886 15.42 4.38 -26.06
CA ASN A 886 16.16 3.73 -27.14
C ASN A 886 15.27 3.43 -28.34
N THR A 887 14.05 2.95 -28.11
CA THR A 887 13.10 2.68 -29.19
C THR A 887 12.69 3.97 -29.90
N MET A 888 12.39 5.03 -29.15
CA MET A 888 12.03 6.34 -29.72
C MET A 888 13.15 6.97 -30.56
N LYS A 889 14.42 6.59 -30.34
CA LYS A 889 15.56 7.00 -31.18
C LYS A 889 15.64 6.26 -32.51
N GLU A 890 15.03 5.08 -32.62
CA GLU A 890 15.03 4.25 -33.83
C GLU A 890 13.73 4.41 -34.64
N MET A 891 12.66 4.94 -34.03
CA MET A 891 11.41 5.20 -34.71
C MET A 891 11.48 6.44 -35.62
N HIS A 892 10.94 6.29 -36.83
CA HIS A 892 10.87 7.31 -37.87
C HIS A 892 9.42 7.55 -38.30
N ALA A 893 9.07 8.81 -38.56
CA ALA A 893 7.79 9.16 -39.17
C ALA A 893 7.74 8.70 -40.63
N MET A 894 6.60 8.14 -41.03
CA MET A 894 6.29 7.76 -42.40
C MET A 894 4.85 8.14 -42.72
N PHE A 895 4.60 8.75 -43.88
CA PHE A 895 3.25 9.12 -44.32
C PHE A 895 3.03 8.66 -45.74
N ARG A 896 1.83 8.15 -46.04
CA ARG A 896 1.41 8.01 -47.43
C ARG A 896 1.13 9.39 -48.01
N THR A 897 1.50 9.58 -49.26
CA THR A 897 1.24 10.82 -49.97
C THR A 897 0.89 10.49 -51.42
N GLY A 898 -0.26 10.97 -51.87
CA GLY A 898 -0.73 10.81 -53.24
C GLY A 898 -2.23 10.57 -53.35
N PRO A 899 -2.74 10.45 -54.59
CA PRO A 899 -1.98 10.49 -55.85
C PRO A 899 -1.45 11.90 -56.17
N LEU A 900 -0.14 12.02 -56.39
CA LEU A 900 0.53 13.27 -56.79
C LEU A 900 0.91 13.21 -58.27
N LEU A 901 0.66 14.29 -59.00
CA LEU A 901 1.17 14.44 -60.36
C LEU A 901 2.61 14.96 -60.28
N VAL A 902 3.57 14.12 -60.69
CA VAL A 902 5.01 14.44 -60.64
C VAL A 902 5.68 14.25 -62.01
N PRO A 903 6.81 14.92 -62.27
CA PRO A 903 7.71 14.52 -63.36
C PRO A 903 8.20 13.07 -63.16
N VAL A 904 8.60 12.37 -64.22
CA VAL A 904 9.16 10.99 -64.13
C VAL A 904 9.99 10.75 -62.87
N LEU A 905 9.58 9.76 -62.08
CA LEU A 905 10.34 9.35 -60.90
C LEU A 905 11.71 8.80 -61.32
N PRO A 906 12.80 9.33 -60.74
CA PRO A 906 14.16 8.90 -61.10
C PRO A 906 14.38 7.42 -60.77
N LYS A 907 15.18 6.72 -61.59
CA LYS A 907 15.56 5.31 -61.33
C LYS A 907 16.69 5.23 -60.30
N LYS A 908 16.69 4.19 -59.46
CA LYS A 908 17.75 3.94 -58.47
C LYS A 908 19.08 3.64 -59.15
N SER A 909 20.17 4.05 -58.51
CA SER A 909 21.53 3.60 -58.85
C SER A 909 21.64 2.09 -58.72
N ALA A 910 21.86 1.37 -59.82
CA ALA A 910 21.98 -0.09 -59.83
C ALA A 910 23.45 -0.51 -59.85
N LEU A 911 23.81 -1.52 -59.06
CA LEU A 911 25.08 -2.24 -59.21
C LEU A 911 24.87 -3.31 -60.27
N VAL A 912 25.43 -3.12 -61.46
CA VAL A 912 25.39 -4.12 -62.52
C VAL A 912 26.59 -5.04 -62.33
N HIS A 913 26.31 -6.29 -62.00
CA HIS A 913 27.30 -7.35 -62.06
C HIS A 913 27.43 -7.80 -63.52
N THR A 914 28.61 -7.57 -64.11
CA THR A 914 28.95 -8.19 -65.40
C THR A 914 29.26 -9.68 -65.18
N GLU A 915 28.82 -10.55 -66.09
CA GLU A 915 29.02 -12.02 -65.98
C GLU A 915 30.49 -12.46 -66.09
N ALA A 916 31.43 -11.52 -66.19
CA ALA A 916 32.86 -11.78 -66.21
C ALA A 916 33.40 -11.97 -64.78
N ILE A 917 33.88 -13.17 -64.49
CA ILE A 917 34.52 -13.52 -63.21
C ILE A 917 35.70 -12.57 -62.96
N GLY A 918 35.66 -11.81 -61.86
CA GLY A 918 36.74 -10.93 -61.41
C GLY A 918 36.54 -9.43 -61.66
N VAL A 919 35.41 -9.00 -62.24
CA VAL A 919 35.11 -7.56 -62.44
C VAL A 919 34.27 -7.03 -61.27
N ALA A 920 34.75 -5.96 -60.63
CA ALA A 920 34.00 -5.26 -59.59
C ALA A 920 32.69 -4.69 -60.17
N PRO A 921 31.57 -4.77 -59.43
CA PRO A 921 30.28 -4.29 -59.92
C PRO A 921 30.36 -2.81 -60.33
N VAL A 922 29.82 -2.49 -61.50
CA VAL A 922 29.76 -1.10 -62.01
C VAL A 922 28.53 -0.44 -61.43
N GLN A 923 28.74 0.66 -60.70
CA GLN A 923 27.66 1.47 -60.13
C GLN A 923 27.12 2.41 -61.22
N VAL A 924 25.90 2.16 -61.69
CA VAL A 924 25.17 3.06 -62.58
C VAL A 924 24.61 4.20 -61.73
N PRO A 925 24.92 5.48 -61.99
CA PRO A 925 24.35 6.61 -61.25
C PRO A 925 22.84 6.71 -61.47
N GLY A 926 22.06 6.91 -60.39
CA GLY A 926 20.62 7.19 -60.49
C GLY A 926 20.31 8.62 -60.95
N ASP A 927 19.08 8.86 -61.43
CA ASP A 927 18.64 10.09 -62.13
C ASP A 927 18.34 11.32 -61.22
N GLY A 928 18.86 11.37 -60.00
CA GLY A 928 18.69 12.52 -59.08
C GLY A 928 17.48 12.43 -58.12
N PRO A 929 17.10 13.54 -57.44
CA PRO A 929 16.02 13.57 -56.44
C PRO A 929 14.60 13.48 -57.04
N ALA A 930 13.65 12.93 -56.28
CA ALA A 930 12.24 12.91 -56.63
C ALA A 930 11.65 14.33 -56.53
N GLN A 931 11.10 14.84 -57.63
CA GLN A 931 10.49 16.18 -57.68
C GLN A 931 9.03 16.13 -57.25
N ILE A 932 8.73 16.64 -56.06
CA ILE A 932 7.41 16.52 -55.42
C ILE A 932 6.80 17.91 -55.19
N PRO A 933 5.49 18.11 -55.42
CA PRO A 933 4.79 19.37 -55.17
C PRO A 933 4.54 19.64 -53.67
N LEU A 934 5.55 19.41 -52.82
CA LEU A 934 5.53 19.66 -51.38
C LEU A 934 6.79 20.44 -50.99
N SER A 935 6.64 21.50 -50.22
CA SER A 935 7.73 22.36 -49.72
C SER A 935 8.03 22.09 -48.24
N GLY A 936 9.26 22.34 -47.79
CA GLY A 936 9.65 22.18 -46.37
C GLY A 936 10.01 20.75 -45.94
N LEU A 937 10.32 19.89 -46.91
CA LEU A 937 10.63 18.46 -46.71
C LEU A 937 12.13 18.14 -46.84
N ASP A 938 13.02 19.09 -46.55
CA ASP A 938 14.47 18.94 -46.75
C ASP A 938 15.10 17.80 -45.91
N ASP A 939 14.47 17.47 -44.78
CA ASP A 939 14.83 16.35 -43.89
C ASP A 939 14.12 15.02 -44.24
N TRP A 940 13.42 14.94 -45.36
CA TRP A 940 12.58 13.79 -45.74
C TRP A 940 13.01 13.15 -47.06
N GLU A 941 12.63 11.88 -47.24
CA GLU A 941 12.86 11.08 -48.43
C GLU A 941 11.55 10.55 -48.99
N TRP A 942 11.45 10.50 -50.31
CA TRP A 942 10.37 9.82 -51.00
C TRP A 942 10.66 8.34 -51.10
N MET A 943 9.72 7.52 -50.68
CA MET A 943 9.76 6.08 -50.77
C MET A 943 8.76 5.61 -51.82
N GLN A 944 9.28 5.11 -52.95
CA GLN A 944 8.45 4.60 -54.04
C GLN A 944 8.42 3.07 -54.07
N PRO A 945 7.26 2.42 -53.85
CA PRO A 945 7.13 0.99 -54.08
C PRO A 945 7.28 0.65 -55.56
N ARG A 946 8.14 -0.33 -55.88
CA ARG A 946 8.30 -0.92 -57.20
C ARG A 946 8.27 -2.44 -57.12
N ALA A 947 7.70 -3.08 -58.14
CA ALA A 947 7.82 -4.52 -58.32
C ALA A 947 9.15 -4.81 -59.03
N SER A 948 10.05 -5.55 -58.38
CA SER A 948 11.24 -6.13 -59.01
C SER A 948 11.03 -7.62 -59.22
N VAL A 949 11.18 -8.09 -60.46
CA VAL A 949 11.13 -9.52 -60.77
C VAL A 949 12.52 -10.10 -60.53
N ASP A 950 12.64 -11.06 -59.61
CA ASP A 950 13.88 -11.81 -59.46
C ASP A 950 14.05 -12.73 -60.68
N VAL A 951 15.06 -12.40 -61.49
CA VAL A 951 15.33 -13.03 -62.78
C VAL A 951 15.67 -14.52 -62.62
N ARG A 952 16.09 -14.98 -61.42
CA ARG A 952 16.48 -16.37 -61.18
C ARG A 952 15.34 -17.28 -60.72
N THR A 953 14.35 -16.73 -60.03
CA THR A 953 13.27 -17.49 -59.37
C THR A 953 11.91 -17.22 -60.00
N GLY A 954 11.79 -16.15 -60.81
CA GLY A 954 10.52 -15.71 -61.40
C GLY A 954 9.55 -15.10 -60.38
N THR A 955 9.94 -14.99 -59.10
CA THR A 955 9.13 -14.36 -58.07
C THR A 955 9.23 -12.84 -58.16
N THR A 956 8.08 -12.18 -58.07
CA THR A 956 8.00 -10.72 -58.01
C THR A 956 8.19 -10.27 -56.55
N GLU A 957 9.34 -9.66 -56.24
CA GLU A 957 9.59 -9.02 -54.96
C GLU A 957 9.21 -7.53 -55.03
N LEU A 958 8.55 -7.02 -53.99
CA LEU A 958 8.30 -5.58 -53.86
C LEU A 958 9.54 -4.92 -53.25
N THR A 959 10.24 -4.11 -54.02
CA THR A 959 11.38 -3.30 -53.56
C THR A 959 10.97 -1.83 -53.51
N VAL A 960 11.59 -1.05 -52.63
CA VAL A 960 11.24 0.37 -52.50
C VAL A 960 12.48 1.23 -52.62
N ASP A 961 12.37 2.22 -53.49
CA ASP A 961 13.43 3.19 -53.70
C ASP A 961 13.25 4.36 -52.73
N LYS A 962 14.28 4.62 -51.93
CA LYS A 962 14.40 5.86 -51.16
C LYS A 962 15.10 6.90 -52.02
N LEU A 963 14.39 7.99 -52.30
CA LEU A 963 14.85 9.09 -53.15
C LEU A 963 14.84 10.39 -52.32
N PRO A 964 15.89 11.21 -52.37
CA PRO A 964 15.83 12.55 -51.77
C PRO A 964 14.71 13.37 -52.43
N ILE A 965 14.03 14.21 -51.65
CA ILE A 965 12.94 15.06 -52.15
C ILE A 965 13.51 16.40 -52.63
N ALA A 966 13.02 16.87 -53.79
CA ALA A 966 13.22 18.24 -54.26
C ALA A 966 11.87 18.86 -54.62
N THR A 967 11.72 20.17 -54.45
CA THR A 967 10.47 20.86 -54.80
C THR A 967 10.22 20.81 -56.31
N ALA A 968 9.05 20.33 -56.72
CA ALA A 968 8.64 20.34 -58.13
C ALA A 968 8.48 21.79 -58.66
N PRO A 969 8.74 22.04 -59.95
CA PRO A 969 8.51 23.34 -60.56
C PRO A 969 7.03 23.74 -60.52
N THR A 970 6.75 25.04 -60.36
CA THR A 970 5.39 25.61 -60.25
C THR A 970 4.51 25.44 -61.49
N GLN A 971 5.11 25.12 -62.65
CA GLN A 971 4.41 24.73 -63.88
C GLN A 971 4.99 23.42 -64.42
N LEU A 972 4.14 22.41 -64.57
CA LEU A 972 4.47 21.12 -65.18
C LEU A 972 4.24 21.20 -66.70
N ASP A 973 5.29 21.00 -67.49
CA ASP A 973 5.20 20.92 -68.96
C ASP A 973 4.72 19.52 -69.38
N LEU A 974 3.42 19.39 -69.62
CA LEU A 974 2.76 18.16 -70.05
C LEU A 974 3.16 17.71 -71.47
N GLY A 975 3.85 18.56 -72.24
CA GLY A 975 4.18 18.30 -73.65
C GLY A 975 5.57 17.72 -73.93
N LYS A 976 6.49 17.70 -72.94
CA LYS A 976 7.91 17.35 -73.16
C LYS A 976 8.56 16.41 -72.14
N ARG A 977 7.93 16.17 -70.98
CA ARG A 977 8.40 15.20 -69.98
C ARG A 977 7.26 14.21 -69.72
N GLU A 978 7.56 12.91 -69.71
CA GLU A 978 6.61 11.91 -69.20
C GLU A 978 6.22 12.32 -67.77
N THR A 979 4.93 12.52 -67.51
CA THR A 979 4.42 12.84 -66.18
C THR A 979 3.72 11.61 -65.65
N HIS A 980 3.93 11.31 -64.36
CA HIS A 980 3.35 10.15 -63.72
C HIS A 980 2.47 10.59 -62.57
N LEU A 981 1.30 9.96 -62.47
CA LEU A 981 0.53 9.99 -61.25
C LEU A 981 1.15 8.94 -60.31
N VAL A 982 1.70 9.39 -59.19
CA VAL A 982 2.42 8.51 -58.26
C VAL A 982 1.81 8.57 -56.88
N GLU A 983 1.73 7.41 -56.26
CA GLU A 983 1.49 7.26 -54.84
C GLU A 983 2.73 6.62 -54.22
N GLY A 984 3.16 7.19 -53.10
CA GLY A 984 4.32 6.71 -52.35
C GLY A 984 4.28 7.21 -50.93
N HIS A 985 5.40 7.09 -50.23
CA HIS A 985 5.51 7.49 -48.84
C HIS A 985 6.58 8.56 -48.65
N VAL A 986 6.35 9.50 -47.74
CA VAL A 986 7.34 10.44 -47.28
C VAL A 986 7.90 9.90 -45.96
N PHE A 987 9.22 9.67 -45.90
CA PHE A 987 9.94 9.09 -44.77
C PHE A 987 10.90 10.11 -44.16
N MET A 988 10.84 10.31 -42.85
CA MET A 988 11.71 11.26 -42.16
C MET A 988 13.11 10.69 -41.91
N ARG A 989 14.18 11.37 -42.33
CA ARG A 989 15.56 10.92 -42.07
C ARG A 989 15.93 10.97 -40.59
N LYS A 990 15.42 11.97 -39.88
CA LYS A 990 15.65 12.13 -38.44
C LYS A 990 14.66 11.25 -37.68
N SER A 991 15.13 10.60 -36.62
CA SER A 991 14.26 9.87 -35.70
C SER A 991 13.55 10.81 -34.74
N PHE A 992 12.50 10.31 -34.07
CA PHE A 992 11.66 11.11 -33.18
C PHE A 992 12.44 11.85 -32.07
N ALA A 993 13.51 11.25 -31.54
CA ALA A 993 14.33 11.86 -30.50
C ALA A 993 15.19 13.06 -30.95
N LYS A 994 15.68 13.08 -32.20
CA LYS A 994 16.58 14.16 -32.69
C LYS A 994 15.84 15.32 -33.31
N ALA A 995 14.61 15.10 -33.76
CA ALA A 995 13.89 16.07 -34.54
C ALA A 995 13.12 17.09 -33.66
N GLY A 996 12.78 16.74 -32.41
CA GLY A 996 12.17 17.68 -31.45
C GLY A 996 13.15 18.69 -30.81
N THR A 997 14.45 18.41 -30.79
CA THR A 997 15.49 19.34 -30.28
C THR A 997 15.81 20.51 -31.21
N THR A 998 15.32 20.50 -32.46
CA THR A 998 15.58 21.55 -33.46
C THR A 998 14.50 22.62 -33.55
N THR A 999 13.41 22.49 -32.79
CA THR A 999 12.26 23.41 -32.79
C THR A 999 12.18 24.29 -31.54
N SER A 1000 13.25 24.39 -30.74
CA SER A 1000 13.39 25.36 -29.65
C SER A 1000 14.17 26.60 -30.08
#